data_AF-A0ABD2KH57-F1
#
_entry.id   AF-A0ABD2KH57-F1
#
_cell.length_a   1.000
_cell.length_b   1.000
_cell.length_c   1.000
_cell.angle_alpha   90.00
_cell.angle_beta   90.00
_cell.angle_gamma   90.00
#
_symmetry.space_group_name_H-M   'P 1'
#
loop_
_entity.id
_entity.type
_entity.pdbx_description
1 polymer ?
#
loop_
_entity_poly.entity_id
_entity_poly.type
_entity_poly.pdbx_seq_one_letter_code
_entity_poly.pdbx_strand_id
1 'polypeptide(L)'
;MNRFAFFIVFLLLINGLFGANYYRENGQNEIWDSEEEDERRSSEKAQSSTQEEEEEEADSIEQQNEFPRKVSPGKIFKRFVQLKEPSESWPTDFYRSVSICVEQTPNGTRMFIKEFEQSCHSGKMVALGRYRAAVNETGWGILEVETFAGHSSEWQSYAAGLAEGSLTKLQISNHYSNTVKGICRDNKGYCRKLYRYLNANLEWISAQIDANPGDLYWRQVNLTFNQLTGIFDGYAMDSGKSFSPRVNFTITPIYMIQISGELIDLSILFKKVPRSKGEAVELAEAGHCSGLVKVAEGNSDLLMSHVAMSGFNTMNRIVKLYKFAYDPKDVPGFAVSFSGYPAALASADDFTLTSAGLLSIETTISVFDKSLYSQFVHPQGQLHCWLRSYISNQLTSTAHDWVKIFARFNSGTYNNQWTVVDYKMFKPGQQLPQSNLIWVLEQIPGTTVSRDVTWFLRKYSYWPSYNIPFLRRISELSGFDRKGEENDWWKWGFCPRARIFHRDHQKVRDIEGLRDLMRYNNYKHEEFSRCVCSPPYTAEASISTRGDLNPANGTYQLPGMGHRNHGALDYKGTNFELFKQLRLEVFGGPTYGGPGKLPPFNWETTDIETPHEGQPKVWQFEPFVTQWVTKVKAEGMEEEEEETDE
;
A
#
# COMPACT_ATOMS: atom_id res chain seq x y z
N MET A 1 -68.46 11.43 33.39
CA MET A 1 -67.65 11.66 34.61
C MET A 1 -66.67 10.50 34.70
N ASN A 2 -65.36 10.70 34.47
CA ASN A 2 -64.43 11.22 35.46
C ASN A 2 -64.50 10.29 36.71
N ARG A 3 -63.47 9.51 37.08
CA ARG A 3 -62.13 9.97 37.44
C ARG A 3 -61.17 8.80 37.73
N PHE A 4 -59.91 9.02 37.31
CA PHE A 4 -58.64 8.69 38.01
C PHE A 4 -58.32 7.21 38.27
N ALA A 5 -57.41 6.54 37.55
CA ALA A 5 -55.96 6.76 37.37
C ALA A 5 -55.12 6.54 38.64
N PHE A 6 -54.01 5.81 38.44
CA PHE A 6 -52.90 5.44 39.36
C PHE A 6 -53.14 4.19 40.23
N PHE A 7 -52.27 3.18 40.28
CA PHE A 7 -50.81 3.15 40.18
C PHE A 7 -50.33 1.67 39.95
N ILE A 8 -49.27 1.49 39.15
CA ILE A 8 -48.36 0.31 39.07
C ILE A 8 -48.88 -0.96 38.37
N VAL A 9 -48.67 -1.07 37.05
CA VAL A 9 -47.88 -2.11 36.33
C VAL A 9 -47.77 -1.64 34.87
N PHE A 10 -46.80 -0.77 34.59
CA PHE A 10 -46.45 -0.36 33.22
C PHE A 10 -44.94 -0.10 33.16
N LEU A 11 -44.17 -1.18 33.14
CA LEU A 11 -42.73 -1.21 32.86
C LEU A 11 -42.35 -2.68 32.70
N LEU A 12 -42.43 -3.23 31.49
CA LEU A 12 -41.67 -4.41 31.01
C LEU A 12 -42.04 -4.91 29.58
N LEU A 13 -42.47 -4.06 28.64
CA LEU A 13 -42.71 -4.50 27.25
C LEU A 13 -42.42 -3.41 26.21
N ILE A 14 -41.19 -2.91 26.14
CA ILE A 14 -40.59 -2.37 24.90
C ILE A 14 -39.08 -2.60 24.98
N ASN A 15 -38.57 -3.61 24.27
CA ASN A 15 -37.24 -3.67 23.64
C ASN A 15 -36.99 -5.10 23.15
N GLY A 16 -36.93 -5.31 21.84
CA GLY A 16 -36.56 -6.61 21.27
C GLY A 16 -37.16 -6.93 19.91
N LEU A 17 -37.12 -6.00 18.96
CA LEU A 17 -37.35 -6.30 17.54
C LEU A 17 -36.38 -5.44 16.75
N PHE A 18 -35.27 -6.04 16.30
CA PHE A 18 -34.57 -5.80 15.03
C PHE A 18 -33.25 -6.59 15.05
N GLY A 19 -33.20 -7.70 14.31
CA GLY A 19 -31.95 -8.41 14.07
C GLY A 19 -32.16 -9.90 13.75
N ALA A 20 -31.70 -10.29 12.56
CA ALA A 20 -31.46 -11.66 12.10
C ALA A 20 -32.68 -12.52 11.72
N ASN A 21 -32.99 -12.55 10.42
CA ASN A 21 -33.32 -13.78 9.70
C ASN A 21 -33.28 -13.48 8.20
N TYR A 22 -32.18 -13.80 7.52
CA TYR A 22 -32.20 -14.02 6.08
C TYR A 22 -31.04 -14.95 5.68
N TYR A 23 -31.37 -15.95 4.85
CA TYR A 23 -30.56 -17.01 4.25
C TYR A 23 -30.47 -18.35 5.00
N ARG A 24 -31.46 -19.21 4.69
CA ARG A 24 -31.29 -20.67 4.65
C ARG A 24 -32.14 -21.20 3.51
N GLU A 25 -31.52 -21.65 2.42
CA GLU A 25 -32.17 -22.58 1.49
C GLU A 25 -31.13 -23.40 0.71
N ASN A 26 -31.11 -24.68 1.08
CA ASN A 26 -30.88 -25.93 0.35
C ASN A 26 -29.90 -26.00 -0.83
N GLY A 27 -28.88 -26.84 -0.64
CA GLY A 27 -28.30 -27.71 -1.65
C GLY A 27 -27.78 -28.97 -0.96
N GLN A 28 -28.56 -30.04 -0.98
CA GLN A 28 -28.17 -31.38 -0.54
C GLN A 28 -27.11 -31.96 -1.49
N ASN A 29 -26.12 -32.65 -0.94
CA ASN A 29 -25.69 -33.97 -1.45
C ASN A 29 -24.95 -34.75 -0.35
N GLU A 30 -25.21 -36.05 -0.38
CA GLU A 30 -25.07 -37.11 0.62
C GLU A 30 -23.60 -37.43 1.00
N ILE A 31 -23.31 -37.55 2.31
CA ILE A 31 -23.11 -38.78 3.12
C ILE A 31 -21.88 -39.60 2.71
N TRP A 32 -20.87 -39.63 3.60
CA TRP A 32 -20.32 -40.85 4.23
C TRP A 32 -19.70 -40.44 5.59
N ASP A 33 -20.36 -40.83 6.68
CA ASP A 33 -19.84 -40.83 8.04
C ASP A 33 -19.54 -42.30 8.43
N SER A 34 -18.42 -42.51 9.13
CA SER A 34 -18.28 -43.57 10.13
C SER A 34 -17.19 -43.16 11.13
N GLU A 35 -17.65 -42.71 12.31
CA GLU A 35 -17.29 -43.12 13.69
C GLU A 35 -16.02 -43.98 13.85
N GLU A 36 -15.17 -43.87 14.88
CA GLU A 36 -15.33 -43.34 16.23
C GLU A 36 -13.95 -43.19 16.91
N GLU A 37 -13.95 -42.39 17.97
CA GLU A 37 -12.99 -42.22 19.08
C GLU A 37 -12.15 -43.45 19.46
N ASP A 38 -10.85 -43.28 19.75
CA ASP A 38 -10.30 -43.39 21.12
C ASP A 38 -8.80 -43.02 21.22
N GLU A 39 -8.36 -42.73 22.45
CA GLU A 39 -6.95 -42.63 22.93
C GLU A 39 -6.17 -41.30 22.81
N ARG A 40 -6.62 -40.30 23.59
CA ARG A 40 -5.72 -39.39 24.31
C ARG A 40 -4.95 -40.15 25.41
N ARG A 41 -3.73 -40.63 25.14
CA ARG A 41 -2.62 -40.80 26.13
C ARG A 41 -1.34 -41.37 25.50
N SER A 42 -0.64 -40.62 24.66
CA SER A 42 0.77 -40.96 24.30
C SER A 42 1.56 -39.82 23.63
N SER A 43 1.09 -38.58 23.69
CA SER A 43 1.74 -37.42 23.05
C SER A 43 2.75 -36.74 23.98
N GLU A 44 3.94 -37.33 24.16
CA GLU A 44 5.11 -36.56 24.66
C GLU A 44 6.48 -37.21 24.40
N LYS A 45 6.57 -38.32 23.64
CA LYS A 45 7.87 -38.96 23.31
C LYS A 45 8.11 -39.30 21.84
N ALA A 46 7.18 -39.00 20.94
CA ALA A 46 7.30 -39.28 19.50
C ALA A 46 7.66 -38.06 18.62
N GLN A 47 7.78 -36.86 19.20
CA GLN A 47 8.14 -35.63 18.47
C GLN A 47 9.65 -35.37 18.37
N SER A 48 10.48 -36.18 19.02
CA SER A 48 11.94 -36.02 19.03
C SER A 48 12.64 -36.80 17.92
N SER A 49 12.06 -37.91 17.43
CA SER A 49 12.72 -38.78 16.45
C SER A 49 12.41 -38.42 15.00
N THR A 50 11.26 -37.77 14.74
CA THR A 50 10.89 -37.32 13.39
C THR A 50 11.58 -36.03 12.96
N GLN A 51 12.11 -35.23 13.90
CA GLN A 51 12.93 -34.05 13.57
C GLN A 51 14.35 -34.41 13.12
N GLU A 52 14.93 -35.49 13.67
CA GLU A 52 16.27 -35.95 13.25
C GLU A 52 16.21 -36.65 11.88
N GLU A 53 15.14 -37.40 11.58
CA GLU A 53 14.95 -38.03 10.26
C GLU A 53 14.63 -37.00 9.14
N GLU A 54 13.89 -35.92 9.43
CA GLU A 54 13.66 -34.82 8.48
C GLU A 54 14.92 -33.94 8.26
N GLU A 55 15.81 -33.82 9.24
CA GLU A 55 17.11 -33.14 9.09
C GLU A 55 18.11 -33.96 8.27
N GLU A 56 18.16 -35.29 8.43
CA GLU A 56 19.02 -36.17 7.61
C GLU A 56 18.54 -36.27 6.15
N GLU A 57 17.23 -36.27 5.89
CA GLU A 57 16.69 -36.28 4.53
C GLU A 57 16.96 -34.94 3.80
N ALA A 58 16.91 -33.81 4.52
CA ALA A 58 17.27 -32.49 3.99
C ALA A 58 18.77 -32.33 3.69
N ASP A 59 19.66 -32.91 4.51
CA ASP A 59 21.11 -32.93 4.26
C ASP A 59 21.50 -33.86 3.10
N SER A 60 20.74 -34.94 2.87
CA SER A 60 20.97 -35.86 1.73
C SER A 60 20.62 -35.24 0.37
N ILE A 61 19.62 -34.34 0.33
CA ILE A 61 19.23 -33.58 -0.87
C ILE A 61 20.27 -32.46 -1.16
N GLU A 62 20.95 -31.95 -0.13
CA GLU A 62 22.02 -30.94 -0.29
C GLU A 62 23.29 -31.51 -0.96
N GLN A 63 23.51 -32.84 -0.92
CA GLN A 63 24.70 -33.48 -1.51
C GLN A 63 24.57 -33.88 -2.99
N GLN A 64 23.38 -33.87 -3.60
CA GLN A 64 23.18 -34.28 -5.00
C GLN A 64 23.05 -33.13 -6.01
N ASN A 65 23.14 -31.87 -5.58
CA ASN A 65 22.99 -30.72 -6.46
C ASN A 65 24.15 -29.73 -6.29
N GLU A 66 25.27 -30.00 -6.97
CA GLU A 66 26.31 -29.01 -7.21
C GLU A 66 25.77 -27.88 -8.11
N PHE A 67 25.08 -26.90 -7.53
CA PHE A 67 24.82 -25.61 -8.16
C PHE A 67 25.94 -24.61 -7.83
N PRO A 68 26.34 -23.76 -8.79
CA PRO A 68 27.59 -23.01 -8.71
C PRO A 68 27.58 -22.00 -7.56
N ARG A 69 28.54 -22.16 -6.65
CA ARG A 69 28.94 -21.16 -5.66
C ARG A 69 29.33 -19.86 -6.37
N LYS A 70 28.45 -18.87 -6.41
CA LYS A 70 28.80 -17.45 -6.51
C LYS A 70 27.56 -16.57 -6.30
N VAL A 71 27.30 -16.17 -5.05
CA VAL A 71 27.13 -14.77 -4.62
C VAL A 71 27.15 -14.77 -3.09
N SER A 72 28.09 -14.03 -2.48
CA SER A 72 28.03 -13.69 -1.05
C SER A 72 27.19 -12.42 -0.88
N PRO A 73 26.04 -12.45 -0.18
CA PRO A 73 25.17 -11.29 0.02
C PRO A 73 25.88 -10.08 0.65
N GLY A 74 26.96 -10.32 1.41
CA GLY A 74 27.74 -9.29 2.08
C GLY A 74 28.52 -8.34 1.15
N LYS A 75 28.56 -8.58 -0.18
CA LYS A 75 29.12 -7.62 -1.16
C LYS A 75 28.05 -6.73 -1.81
N ILE A 76 26.78 -7.14 -1.84
CA ILE A 76 25.68 -6.42 -2.54
C ILE A 76 25.43 -5.04 -1.91
N PHE A 77 25.49 -4.96 -0.58
CA PHE A 77 25.10 -3.76 0.19
C PHE A 77 26.28 -2.82 0.55
N LYS A 78 27.53 -3.18 0.21
CA LYS A 78 28.74 -2.45 0.67
C LYS A 78 28.93 -1.05 0.04
N ARG A 79 28.11 -0.65 -0.93
CA ARG A 79 28.23 0.65 -1.64
C ARG A 79 27.10 1.63 -1.38
N PHE A 80 26.15 1.32 -0.51
CA PHE A 80 25.12 2.27 -0.13
C PHE A 80 25.66 3.18 0.99
N VAL A 81 26.42 4.19 0.60
CA VAL A 81 27.03 5.16 1.53
C VAL A 81 25.93 6.09 2.04
N GLN A 82 25.84 6.25 3.36
CA GLN A 82 24.96 7.24 3.97
C GLN A 82 25.45 8.63 3.55
N LEU A 83 24.63 9.34 2.78
CA LEU A 83 24.94 10.69 2.34
C LEU A 83 24.78 11.64 3.52
N LYS A 84 25.73 12.57 3.69
CA LYS A 84 25.56 13.72 4.59
C LYS A 84 24.79 14.80 3.85
N GLU A 85 24.01 15.59 4.60
CA GLU A 85 23.37 16.78 4.03
C GLU A 85 24.43 17.68 3.36
N PRO A 86 24.18 18.16 2.12
CA PRO A 86 25.01 19.20 1.54
C PRO A 86 25.02 20.44 2.45
N SER A 87 26.18 21.07 2.62
CA SER A 87 26.34 22.28 3.45
C SER A 87 25.68 23.54 2.89
N GLU A 88 25.17 23.49 1.66
CA GLU A 88 24.45 24.60 1.02
C GLU A 88 22.95 24.40 1.22
N SER A 89 22.39 25.13 2.19
CA SER A 89 20.94 25.24 2.38
C SER A 89 20.34 25.98 1.19
N TRP A 90 19.84 25.23 0.22
CA TRP A 90 18.99 25.79 -0.83
C TRP A 90 17.68 26.30 -0.19
N PRO A 91 17.12 27.44 -0.63
CA PRO A 91 15.84 27.91 -0.11
C PRO A 91 14.78 26.84 -0.31
N THR A 92 14.04 26.51 0.75
CA THR A 92 13.05 25.41 0.78
C THR A 92 11.81 25.68 -0.09
N ASP A 93 11.71 26.91 -0.61
CA ASP A 93 10.64 27.40 -1.48
C ASP A 93 10.82 27.07 -2.98
N PHE A 94 11.96 26.51 -3.40
CA PHE A 94 12.23 26.21 -4.82
C PHE A 94 12.29 24.71 -5.12
N TYR A 95 11.67 24.31 -6.23
CA TYR A 95 11.94 23.00 -6.85
C TYR A 95 13.39 22.93 -7.32
N ARG A 96 14.10 21.87 -6.94
CA ARG A 96 15.29 21.44 -7.69
C ARG A 96 14.83 20.70 -8.93
N SER A 97 15.44 20.98 -10.07
CA SER A 97 15.11 20.31 -11.32
C SER A 97 16.33 19.73 -12.02
N VAL A 98 16.12 18.59 -12.67
CA VAL A 98 17.13 17.95 -13.53
C VAL A 98 16.49 17.57 -14.86
N SER A 99 17.21 17.84 -15.94
CA SER A 99 16.86 17.42 -17.29
C SER A 99 17.75 16.24 -17.69
N ILE A 100 17.13 15.20 -18.25
CA ILE A 100 17.85 14.04 -18.80
C ILE A 100 17.97 14.25 -20.31
N CYS A 101 19.16 14.64 -20.76
CA CYS A 101 19.41 14.98 -22.15
C CYS A 101 20.07 13.83 -22.90
N VAL A 102 19.77 13.67 -24.19
CA VAL A 102 20.49 12.78 -25.10
C VAL A 102 21.49 13.52 -25.97
N GLU A 103 22.70 12.96 -26.05
CA GLU A 103 23.76 13.47 -26.91
C GLU A 103 24.40 12.31 -27.69
N GLN A 104 24.86 12.60 -28.91
CA GLN A 104 25.67 11.65 -29.68
C GLN A 104 27.10 11.70 -29.19
N THR A 105 27.65 10.56 -28.81
CA THR A 105 29.04 10.41 -28.41
C THR A 105 29.77 9.45 -29.36
N PRO A 106 31.11 9.40 -29.38
CA PRO A 106 31.85 8.40 -30.15
C PRO A 106 31.43 6.94 -29.84
N ASN A 107 30.88 6.69 -28.65
CA ASN A 107 30.42 5.39 -28.17
C ASN A 107 28.89 5.21 -28.30
N GLY A 108 28.25 5.95 -29.21
CA GLY A 108 26.81 5.92 -29.46
C GLY A 108 26.03 7.00 -28.71
N THR A 109 24.70 6.93 -28.80
CA THR A 109 23.79 7.85 -28.11
C THR A 109 23.81 7.57 -26.61
N ARG A 110 23.98 8.62 -25.81
CA ARG A 110 24.03 8.53 -24.35
C ARG A 110 23.12 9.56 -23.70
N MET A 111 22.63 9.25 -22.51
CA MET A 111 21.93 10.18 -21.63
C MET A 111 22.90 10.87 -20.67
N PHE A 112 22.61 12.12 -20.33
CA PHE A 112 23.33 12.92 -19.35
C PHE A 112 22.33 13.60 -18.42
N ILE A 113 22.65 13.61 -17.12
CA ILE A 113 21.89 14.36 -16.12
C ILE A 113 22.45 15.79 -16.11
N LYS A 114 21.59 16.77 -16.40
CA LYS A 114 21.94 18.19 -16.31
C LYS A 114 21.02 18.88 -15.32
N GLU A 115 21.57 19.70 -14.44
CA GLU A 115 20.77 20.52 -13.53
C GLU A 115 19.99 21.58 -14.33
N PHE A 116 18.86 22.02 -13.79
CA PHE A 116 17.93 23.01 -14.36
C PHE A 116 17.10 22.52 -15.56
N GLU A 117 15.89 23.07 -15.72
CA GLU A 117 14.87 22.62 -16.69
C GLU A 117 15.22 22.86 -18.16
N GLN A 118 16.04 23.86 -18.46
CA GLN A 118 16.34 24.29 -19.85
C GLN A 118 17.79 23.98 -20.25
N SER A 119 18.37 22.93 -19.67
CA SER A 119 19.78 22.57 -19.90
C SER A 119 19.99 21.66 -21.13
N CYS A 120 18.93 21.10 -21.70
CA CYS A 120 18.98 20.33 -22.94
C CYS A 120 18.79 21.20 -24.18
N HIS A 121 19.49 20.86 -25.27
CA HIS A 121 19.17 21.40 -26.59
C HIS A 121 17.76 20.97 -27.02
N SER A 122 17.11 21.77 -27.88
CA SER A 122 15.76 21.48 -28.39
C SER A 122 15.68 20.07 -29.01
N GLY A 123 14.63 19.32 -28.63
CA GLY A 123 14.40 17.94 -29.09
C GLY A 123 15.38 16.90 -28.54
N LYS A 124 16.18 17.23 -27.52
CA LYS A 124 17.13 16.29 -26.88
C LYS A 124 16.76 15.92 -25.45
N MET A 125 15.68 16.44 -24.90
CA MET A 125 15.24 16.14 -23.53
C MET A 125 14.38 14.88 -23.53
N VAL A 126 14.78 13.85 -22.78
CA VAL A 126 14.02 12.60 -22.62
C VAL A 126 13.08 12.69 -21.43
N ALA A 127 13.56 13.28 -20.34
CA ALA A 127 12.80 13.43 -19.10
C ALA A 127 13.19 14.72 -18.37
N LEU A 128 12.26 15.23 -17.58
CA LEU A 128 12.44 16.36 -16.67
C LEU A 128 11.90 15.96 -15.31
N GLY A 129 12.76 16.02 -14.29
CA GLY A 129 12.39 15.82 -12.90
C GLY A 129 12.37 17.15 -12.15
N ARG A 130 11.40 17.30 -11.24
CA ARG A 130 11.29 18.41 -10.29
C ARG A 130 11.05 17.84 -8.90
N TYR A 131 11.82 18.29 -7.92
CA TYR A 131 11.70 17.81 -6.55
C TYR A 131 11.80 18.95 -5.55
N ARG A 132 10.85 18.99 -4.61
CA ARG A 132 10.84 19.89 -3.45
C ARG A 132 10.98 19.07 -2.17
N ALA A 133 12.01 19.36 -1.39
CA ALA A 133 12.31 18.70 -0.12
C ALA A 133 11.50 19.30 1.04
N ALA A 134 10.17 19.19 1.01
CA ALA A 134 9.26 19.82 1.96
C ALA A 134 8.93 18.95 3.20
N VAL A 135 9.74 17.93 3.53
CA VAL A 135 9.44 17.00 4.64
C VAL A 135 9.38 17.71 5.99
N ASN A 136 10.28 18.67 6.23
CA ASN A 136 10.27 19.45 7.47
C ASN A 136 9.13 20.49 7.54
N GLU A 137 8.50 20.80 6.41
CA GLU A 137 7.43 21.80 6.32
C GLU A 137 6.03 21.17 6.32
N THR A 138 5.91 19.98 5.71
CA THR A 138 4.62 19.36 5.39
C THR A 138 4.54 17.88 5.75
N GLY A 139 5.66 17.25 6.12
CA GLY A 139 5.78 15.81 6.26
C GLY A 139 5.99 15.06 4.93
N TRP A 140 6.06 15.75 3.79
CA TRP A 140 6.18 15.16 2.46
C TRP A 140 7.31 15.78 1.62
N GLY A 141 8.07 14.94 0.90
CA GLY A 141 8.72 15.37 -0.34
C GLY A 141 7.68 15.49 -1.46
N ILE A 142 7.93 16.35 -2.46
CA ILE A 142 7.04 16.51 -3.62
C ILE A 142 7.88 16.28 -4.88
N LEU A 143 7.55 15.26 -5.67
CA LEU A 143 8.28 14.87 -6.88
C LEU A 143 7.38 14.85 -8.09
N GLU A 144 7.83 15.46 -9.17
CA GLU A 144 7.23 15.34 -10.49
C GLU A 144 8.29 14.85 -11.47
N VAL A 145 7.97 13.86 -12.29
CA VAL A 145 8.81 13.47 -13.42
C VAL A 145 7.95 13.32 -14.65
N GLU A 146 8.28 14.06 -15.70
CA GLU A 146 7.64 13.94 -17.00
C GLU A 146 8.65 13.47 -18.06
N THR A 147 8.21 12.65 -19.00
CA THR A 147 9.00 12.25 -20.17
C THR A 147 8.42 12.83 -21.45
N PHE A 148 9.24 12.93 -22.49
CA PHE A 148 8.88 13.57 -23.75
C PHE A 148 8.92 12.58 -24.92
N ALA A 149 8.06 12.82 -25.89
CA ALA A 149 7.99 12.04 -27.12
C ALA A 149 9.28 12.15 -27.95
N GLY A 150 9.46 11.24 -28.92
CA GLY A 150 10.67 11.17 -29.75
C GLY A 150 11.75 10.21 -29.23
N HIS A 151 11.47 9.52 -28.13
CA HIS A 151 12.31 8.48 -27.55
C HIS A 151 11.50 7.21 -27.28
N SER A 152 12.14 6.03 -27.36
CA SER A 152 11.45 4.77 -27.09
C SER A 152 11.01 4.67 -25.62
N SER A 153 10.06 3.79 -25.33
CA SER A 153 9.54 3.62 -23.97
C SER A 153 10.63 3.23 -22.96
N GLU A 154 11.63 2.45 -23.39
CA GLU A 154 12.80 2.05 -22.61
C GLU A 154 13.69 3.25 -22.26
N TRP A 155 13.89 4.17 -23.21
CA TRP A 155 14.61 5.42 -22.94
C TRP A 155 13.83 6.29 -21.96
N GLN A 156 12.53 6.44 -22.15
CA GLN A 156 11.67 7.24 -21.29
C GLN A 156 11.62 6.69 -19.84
N SER A 157 11.35 5.38 -19.67
CA SER A 157 11.31 4.72 -18.35
C SER A 157 12.63 4.86 -17.60
N TYR A 158 13.75 4.53 -18.25
CA TYR A 158 15.07 4.61 -17.64
C TYR A 158 15.45 6.06 -17.28
N ALA A 159 15.16 7.04 -18.16
CA ALA A 159 15.39 8.45 -17.90
C ALA A 159 14.55 8.98 -16.72
N ALA A 160 13.28 8.58 -16.62
CA ALA A 160 12.43 8.94 -15.50
C ALA A 160 13.03 8.43 -14.16
N GLY A 161 13.55 7.20 -14.17
CA GLY A 161 14.26 6.65 -13.03
C GLY A 161 15.53 7.43 -12.67
N LEU A 162 16.37 7.77 -13.66
CA LEU A 162 17.57 8.59 -13.43
C LEU A 162 17.24 9.93 -12.78
N ALA A 163 16.17 10.59 -13.25
CA ALA A 163 15.73 11.88 -12.72
C ALA A 163 15.37 11.77 -11.23
N GLU A 164 14.51 10.82 -10.85
CA GLU A 164 14.16 10.61 -9.44
C GLU A 164 15.37 10.21 -8.59
N GLY A 165 16.13 9.21 -9.03
CA GLY A 165 17.26 8.68 -8.28
C GLY A 165 18.30 9.75 -7.98
N SER A 166 18.49 10.70 -8.90
CA SER A 166 19.41 11.82 -8.72
C SER A 166 18.87 12.96 -7.87
N LEU A 167 17.57 13.27 -7.97
CA LEU A 167 16.92 14.32 -7.20
C LEU A 167 16.72 13.94 -5.72
N THR A 168 16.41 12.67 -5.45
CA THR A 168 15.93 12.22 -4.13
C THR A 168 16.96 11.43 -3.32
N LYS A 169 18.24 11.44 -3.74
CA LYS A 169 19.35 10.67 -3.14
C LYS A 169 19.36 10.63 -1.61
N LEU A 170 19.28 11.80 -0.98
CA LEU A 170 19.32 11.91 0.48
C LEU A 170 18.12 11.20 1.13
N GLN A 171 16.91 11.42 0.62
CA GLN A 171 15.72 10.76 1.14
C GLN A 171 15.74 9.24 0.90
N ILE A 172 16.23 8.76 -0.25
CA ILE A 172 16.44 7.33 -0.50
C ILE A 172 17.40 6.75 0.54
N SER A 173 18.51 7.44 0.83
CA SER A 173 19.48 7.03 1.83
C SER A 173 18.86 6.88 3.23
N ASN A 174 18.10 7.89 3.64
CA ASN A 174 17.42 7.94 4.93
C ASN A 174 16.35 6.86 5.03
N HIS A 175 15.49 6.70 4.01
CA HIS A 175 14.45 5.69 3.99
C HIS A 175 15.02 4.27 4.05
N TYR A 176 16.07 3.96 3.27
CA TYR A 176 16.76 2.67 3.35
C TYR A 176 17.34 2.39 4.74
N SER A 177 17.96 3.40 5.38
CA SER A 177 18.51 3.26 6.73
C SER A 177 17.42 2.88 7.74
N ASN A 178 16.24 3.47 7.59
CA ASN A 178 15.12 3.32 8.52
C ASN A 178 14.32 2.02 8.34
N THR A 179 14.37 1.42 7.15
CA THR A 179 13.48 0.30 6.79
C THR A 179 14.25 -0.96 6.43
N VAL A 180 15.13 -0.89 5.43
CA VAL A 180 15.74 -2.08 4.80
C VAL A 180 17.04 -2.50 5.49
N LYS A 181 17.89 -1.54 5.88
CA LYS A 181 19.27 -1.80 6.35
C LYS A 181 19.34 -2.82 7.49
N GLY A 182 18.37 -2.80 8.39
CA GLY A 182 18.33 -3.62 9.59
C GLY A 182 17.66 -5.00 9.44
N ILE A 183 17.08 -5.34 8.29
CA ILE A 183 16.22 -6.53 8.13
C ILE A 183 16.96 -7.84 8.44
N CYS A 184 18.20 -7.96 7.96
CA CYS A 184 19.01 -9.17 8.14
C CYS A 184 19.82 -9.20 9.43
N ARG A 185 19.71 -8.17 10.27
CA ARG A 185 20.38 -8.15 11.57
C ARG A 185 19.77 -9.25 12.44
N ASP A 186 20.63 -10.15 12.91
CA ASP A 186 20.28 -11.32 13.74
C ASP A 186 19.32 -12.33 13.08
N ASN A 187 19.04 -12.20 11.79
CA ASN A 187 18.12 -13.03 11.00
C ASN A 187 18.79 -13.58 9.72
N LYS A 188 20.02 -14.08 9.84
CA LYS A 188 20.82 -14.54 8.68
C LYS A 188 20.18 -15.73 7.94
N GLY A 189 19.57 -16.66 8.67
CA GLY A 189 18.89 -17.83 8.08
C GLY A 189 17.69 -17.42 7.23
N TYR A 190 16.83 -16.55 7.78
CA TYR A 190 15.72 -15.90 7.06
C TYR A 190 16.22 -15.24 5.76
N CYS A 191 17.22 -14.36 5.83
CA CYS A 191 17.71 -13.65 4.65
C CYS A 191 18.34 -14.57 3.60
N ARG A 192 18.95 -15.70 3.99
CA ARG A 192 19.46 -16.68 3.02
C ARG A 192 18.32 -17.27 2.19
N LYS A 193 17.20 -17.63 2.83
CA LYS A 193 16.00 -18.15 2.16
C LYS A 193 15.34 -17.08 1.29
N LEU A 194 15.16 -15.87 1.84
CA LEU A 194 14.62 -14.72 1.13
C LEU A 194 15.40 -14.43 -0.16
N TYR A 195 16.73 -14.28 -0.07
CA TYR A 195 17.52 -13.92 -1.25
C TYR A 195 17.58 -15.03 -2.29
N ARG A 196 17.53 -16.30 -1.88
CA ARG A 196 17.39 -17.42 -2.82
C ARG A 196 16.07 -17.34 -3.58
N TYR A 197 14.97 -17.11 -2.86
CA TYR A 197 13.64 -16.92 -3.46
C TYR A 197 13.60 -15.72 -4.41
N LEU A 198 14.10 -14.55 -3.98
CA LEU A 198 14.07 -13.34 -4.80
C LEU A 198 14.92 -13.46 -6.06
N ASN A 199 16.10 -14.10 -5.99
CA ASN A 199 16.92 -14.33 -7.17
C ASN A 199 16.20 -15.25 -8.18
N ALA A 200 15.64 -16.37 -7.71
CA ALA A 200 14.88 -17.27 -8.58
C ALA A 200 13.67 -16.59 -9.23
N ASN A 201 13.00 -15.68 -8.50
CA ASN A 201 11.91 -14.88 -9.04
C ASN A 201 12.38 -13.87 -10.10
N LEU A 202 13.45 -13.13 -9.82
CA LEU A 202 14.03 -12.18 -10.78
C LEU A 202 14.54 -12.86 -12.05
N GLU A 203 15.16 -14.03 -11.92
CA GLU A 203 15.57 -14.87 -13.06
C GLU A 203 14.37 -15.31 -13.90
N TRP A 204 13.31 -15.77 -13.24
CA TRP A 204 12.06 -16.15 -13.92
C TRP A 204 11.42 -14.95 -14.64
N ILE A 205 11.35 -13.78 -14.00
CA ILE A 205 10.82 -12.55 -14.60
C ILE A 205 11.62 -12.21 -15.86
N SER A 206 12.95 -12.21 -15.80
CA SER A 206 13.81 -11.93 -16.95
C SER A 206 13.51 -12.89 -18.10
N ALA A 207 13.42 -14.19 -17.82
CA ALA A 207 13.12 -15.21 -18.83
C ALA A 207 11.73 -15.03 -19.45
N GLN A 208 10.73 -14.62 -18.66
CA GLN A 208 9.38 -14.35 -19.19
C GLN A 208 9.34 -13.13 -20.09
N ILE A 209 10.09 -12.06 -19.79
CA ILE A 209 10.19 -10.90 -20.67
C ILE A 209 10.78 -11.31 -22.03
N ASP A 210 11.88 -12.07 -22.03
CA ASP A 210 12.53 -12.53 -23.26
C ASP A 210 11.64 -13.47 -24.08
N ALA A 211 10.84 -14.30 -23.41
CA ALA A 211 9.92 -15.23 -24.05
C ALA A 211 8.66 -14.57 -24.62
N ASN A 212 8.30 -13.36 -24.19
CA ASN A 212 7.04 -12.69 -24.53
C ASN A 212 7.22 -11.25 -25.08
N PRO A 213 8.06 -11.03 -26.11
CA PRO A 213 8.43 -9.68 -26.56
C PRO A 213 7.28 -8.83 -27.14
N GLY A 214 6.17 -9.46 -27.55
CA GLY A 214 4.98 -8.79 -28.09
C GLY A 214 3.82 -8.63 -27.10
N ASP A 215 3.94 -9.18 -25.89
CA ASP A 215 2.88 -9.08 -24.88
C ASP A 215 3.01 -7.74 -24.13
N LEU A 216 1.96 -6.91 -24.16
CA LEU A 216 1.97 -5.58 -23.53
C LEU A 216 2.20 -5.63 -22.01
N TYR A 217 1.73 -6.68 -21.34
CA TYR A 217 1.93 -6.85 -19.91
C TYR A 217 3.41 -7.11 -19.60
N TRP A 218 4.06 -8.04 -20.33
CA TRP A 218 5.49 -8.31 -20.16
C TRP A 218 6.38 -7.16 -20.66
N ARG A 219 5.96 -6.41 -21.68
CA ARG A 219 6.59 -5.13 -22.04
C ARG A 219 6.53 -4.16 -20.87
N GLN A 220 5.39 -4.04 -20.19
CA GLN A 220 5.27 -3.13 -19.05
C GLN A 220 6.12 -3.58 -17.85
N VAL A 221 6.20 -4.89 -17.57
CA VAL A 221 7.15 -5.45 -16.59
C VAL A 221 8.57 -4.98 -16.92
N ASN A 222 9.00 -5.12 -18.18
CA ASN A 222 10.33 -4.70 -18.62
C ASN A 222 10.57 -3.20 -18.41
N LEU A 223 9.58 -2.36 -18.73
CA LEU A 223 9.67 -0.90 -18.53
C LEU A 223 9.74 -0.52 -17.05
N THR A 224 9.01 -1.19 -16.17
CA THR A 224 9.09 -0.97 -14.72
C THR A 224 10.50 -1.27 -14.20
N PHE A 225 11.13 -2.37 -14.64
CA PHE A 225 12.51 -2.68 -14.24
C PHE A 225 13.56 -1.77 -14.92
N ASN A 226 13.29 -1.22 -16.11
CA ASN A 226 14.11 -0.14 -16.68
C ASN A 226 14.09 1.10 -15.78
N GLN A 227 12.91 1.55 -15.35
CA GLN A 227 12.79 2.69 -14.44
C GLN A 227 13.48 2.43 -13.11
N LEU A 228 13.29 1.24 -12.52
CA LEU A 228 13.94 0.85 -11.27
C LEU A 228 15.47 0.87 -11.39
N THR A 229 16.00 0.39 -12.52
CA THR A 229 17.43 0.43 -12.81
C THR A 229 17.93 1.87 -12.98
N GLY A 230 17.14 2.72 -13.62
CA GLY A 230 17.39 4.16 -13.72
C GLY A 230 17.48 4.82 -12.35
N ILE A 231 16.58 4.51 -11.41
CA ILE A 231 16.63 5.05 -10.03
C ILE A 231 17.94 4.63 -9.36
N PHE A 232 18.32 3.36 -9.48
CA PHE A 232 19.57 2.88 -8.91
C PHE A 232 20.81 3.56 -9.48
N ASP A 233 20.86 3.73 -10.80
CA ASP A 233 21.99 4.41 -11.46
C ASP A 233 22.03 5.91 -11.13
N GLY A 234 20.86 6.57 -11.09
CA GLY A 234 20.73 7.98 -10.70
C GLY A 234 21.12 8.21 -9.24
N TYR A 235 20.79 7.27 -8.35
CA TYR A 235 21.22 7.28 -6.95
C TYR A 235 22.73 7.11 -6.80
N ALA A 236 23.30 6.11 -7.47
CA ALA A 236 24.67 5.64 -7.25
C ALA A 236 25.77 6.49 -7.92
N MET A 237 25.43 7.40 -8.84
CA MET A 237 26.42 8.09 -9.67
C MET A 237 26.38 9.62 -9.57
N ASP A 238 27.55 10.26 -9.66
CA ASP A 238 27.71 11.72 -9.70
C ASP A 238 27.34 12.30 -11.06
N SER A 239 26.98 13.59 -11.07
CA SER A 239 26.73 14.39 -12.27
C SER A 239 27.96 14.36 -13.20
N GLY A 240 27.75 14.07 -14.50
CA GLY A 240 28.81 14.07 -15.52
C GLY A 240 29.15 12.70 -16.13
N LYS A 241 28.60 11.60 -15.60
CA LYS A 241 28.63 10.30 -16.27
C LYS A 241 27.55 10.21 -17.35
N SER A 242 27.83 9.39 -18.36
CA SER A 242 26.91 9.11 -19.45
C SER A 242 26.22 7.77 -19.24
N PHE A 243 24.94 7.70 -19.55
CA PHE A 243 24.09 6.54 -19.29
C PHE A 243 23.47 6.01 -20.58
N SER A 244 23.02 4.77 -20.56
CA SER A 244 22.26 4.13 -21.63
C SER A 244 21.20 3.23 -21.00
N PRO A 245 19.99 3.14 -21.57
CA PRO A 245 18.94 2.27 -21.05
C PRO A 245 19.42 0.83 -20.92
N ARG A 246 19.11 0.23 -19.78
CA ARG A 246 19.44 -1.15 -19.45
C ARG A 246 18.50 -1.62 -18.34
N VAL A 247 18.40 -2.93 -18.22
CA VAL A 247 17.68 -3.57 -17.12
C VAL A 247 18.63 -4.37 -16.26
N ASN A 248 18.39 -4.36 -14.95
CA ASN A 248 19.15 -5.13 -14.00
C ASN A 248 18.22 -5.92 -13.07
N PHE A 249 18.10 -7.22 -13.32
CA PHE A 249 17.36 -8.16 -12.48
C PHE A 249 18.23 -8.69 -11.34
N THR A 250 18.66 -7.79 -10.45
CA THR A 250 19.42 -8.17 -9.25
C THR A 250 18.84 -7.54 -7.99
N ILE A 251 19.06 -8.20 -6.86
CA ILE A 251 18.69 -7.68 -5.55
C ILE A 251 19.57 -6.45 -5.27
N THR A 252 18.95 -5.27 -5.20
CA THR A 252 19.58 -4.00 -4.83
C THR A 252 18.87 -3.39 -3.62
N PRO A 253 19.49 -2.44 -2.89
CA PRO A 253 18.80 -1.65 -1.87
C PRO A 253 17.47 -1.04 -2.35
N ILE A 254 17.42 -0.54 -3.60
CA ILE A 254 16.23 0.06 -4.19
C ILE A 254 15.18 -0.98 -4.55
N TYR A 255 15.57 -2.17 -5.02
CA TYR A 255 14.64 -3.29 -5.18
C TYR A 255 14.04 -3.73 -3.84
N MET A 256 14.84 -3.77 -2.78
CA MET A 256 14.36 -4.11 -1.43
C MET A 256 13.36 -3.09 -0.87
N ILE A 257 13.38 -1.83 -1.32
CA ILE A 257 12.35 -0.83 -0.98
C ILE A 257 11.02 -1.17 -1.67
N GLN A 258 11.05 -1.68 -2.91
CA GLN A 258 9.82 -2.00 -3.64
C GLN A 258 9.03 -3.12 -2.97
N ILE A 259 9.73 -4.10 -2.42
CA ILE A 259 9.11 -5.31 -1.88
C ILE A 259 8.65 -5.17 -0.42
N SER A 260 8.44 -3.95 0.06
CA SER A 260 8.16 -3.67 1.48
C SER A 260 6.93 -4.42 1.98
N GLY A 261 5.86 -4.45 1.21
CA GLY A 261 4.65 -5.19 1.56
C GLY A 261 4.80 -6.71 1.40
N GLU A 262 5.56 -7.18 0.41
CA GLU A 262 5.84 -8.61 0.27
C GLU A 262 6.67 -9.17 1.42
N LEU A 263 7.52 -8.34 2.03
CA LEU A 263 8.29 -8.72 3.21
C LEU A 263 7.41 -9.07 4.41
N ILE A 264 6.15 -8.61 4.47
CA ILE A 264 5.18 -9.00 5.49
C ILE A 264 4.96 -10.52 5.42
N ASP A 265 4.50 -11.00 4.27
CA ASP A 265 4.18 -12.41 4.06
C ASP A 265 5.43 -13.30 3.94
N LEU A 266 6.48 -12.82 3.27
CA LEU A 266 7.73 -13.58 3.12
C LEU A 266 8.46 -13.74 4.46
N SER A 267 8.30 -12.81 5.41
CA SER A 267 8.80 -12.99 6.79
C SER A 267 8.12 -14.16 7.49
N ILE A 268 6.83 -14.39 7.22
CA ILE A 268 6.08 -15.52 7.76
C ILE A 268 6.53 -16.82 7.10
N LEU A 269 6.54 -16.86 5.75
CA LEU A 269 6.94 -18.05 4.98
C LEU A 269 8.33 -18.55 5.38
N PHE A 270 9.29 -17.63 5.52
CA PHE A 270 10.67 -17.97 5.86
C PHE A 270 10.95 -17.96 7.37
N LYS A 271 9.90 -17.94 8.21
CA LYS A 271 9.96 -18.08 9.67
C LYS A 271 10.96 -17.10 10.30
N LYS A 272 10.85 -15.81 9.97
CA LYS A 272 11.67 -14.75 10.56
C LYS A 272 11.49 -14.74 12.08
N VAL A 273 12.59 -14.62 12.82
CA VAL A 273 12.54 -14.54 14.28
C VAL A 273 12.25 -13.08 14.67
N PRO A 274 11.15 -12.79 15.38
CA PRO A 274 10.82 -11.44 15.79
C PRO A 274 11.83 -10.91 16.80
N ARG A 275 12.23 -9.64 16.67
CA ARG A 275 13.21 -8.98 17.57
C ARG A 275 12.54 -8.18 18.67
N SER A 276 11.23 -7.97 18.57
CA SER A 276 10.43 -7.24 19.55
C SER A 276 9.03 -7.83 19.66
N LYS A 277 8.30 -7.46 20.72
CA LYS A 277 6.88 -7.80 20.84
C LYS A 277 6.06 -7.25 19.68
N GLY A 278 6.33 -6.03 19.25
CA GLY A 278 5.65 -5.42 18.10
C GLY A 278 5.87 -6.20 16.81
N GLU A 279 7.11 -6.63 16.53
CA GLU A 279 7.40 -7.46 15.35
C GLU A 279 6.74 -8.85 15.43
N ALA A 280 6.60 -9.42 16.64
CA ALA A 280 5.87 -10.67 16.83
C ALA A 280 4.37 -10.51 16.54
N VAL A 281 3.78 -9.37 16.92
CA VAL A 281 2.38 -9.04 16.59
C VAL A 281 2.20 -8.90 15.09
N GLU A 282 3.07 -8.16 14.41
CA GLU A 282 3.04 -7.98 12.95
C GLU A 282 3.06 -9.31 12.19
N LEU A 283 3.92 -10.25 12.60
CA LEU A 283 3.99 -11.57 11.98
C LEU A 283 2.73 -12.42 12.22
N ALA A 284 2.01 -12.17 13.32
CA ALA A 284 0.76 -12.84 13.63
C ALA A 284 -0.42 -12.23 12.85
N GLU A 285 -0.52 -10.90 12.86
CA GLU A 285 -1.61 -10.09 12.33
C GLU A 285 -1.06 -8.80 11.68
N ALA A 286 -0.95 -8.81 10.35
CA ALA A 286 -0.42 -7.71 9.54
C ALA A 286 -1.53 -6.85 8.90
N GLY A 287 -2.62 -6.59 9.65
CA GLY A 287 -3.71 -5.74 9.17
C GLY A 287 -3.32 -4.26 9.21
N HIS A 288 -3.31 -3.59 8.05
CA HIS A 288 -2.91 -2.18 7.92
C HIS A 288 -3.87 -1.32 7.11
N CYS A 289 -4.09 -0.10 7.58
CA CYS A 289 -4.74 0.98 6.84
C CYS A 289 -6.29 1.01 6.93
N SER A 290 -6.85 2.18 6.63
CA SER A 290 -8.29 2.43 6.53
C SER A 290 -8.61 3.11 5.20
N GLY A 291 -9.67 2.67 4.51
CA GLY A 291 -10.11 3.23 3.23
C GLY A 291 -11.59 3.59 3.25
N LEU A 292 -11.97 4.62 2.50
CA LEU A 292 -13.35 5.05 2.35
C LEU A 292 -13.62 5.59 0.94
N VAL A 293 -14.66 5.08 0.29
CA VAL A 293 -15.33 5.75 -0.85
C VAL A 293 -16.64 6.32 -0.34
N LYS A 294 -16.95 7.57 -0.65
CA LYS A 294 -18.17 8.26 -0.20
C LYS A 294 -18.77 9.04 -1.36
N VAL A 295 -20.06 8.85 -1.59
CA VAL A 295 -20.86 9.68 -2.49
C VAL A 295 -21.56 10.74 -1.66
N ALA A 296 -21.33 12.02 -1.95
CA ALA A 296 -21.95 13.13 -1.22
C ALA A 296 -23.48 13.18 -1.42
N GLU A 297 -24.18 13.95 -0.59
CA GLU A 297 -25.63 14.11 -0.68
C GLU A 297 -26.04 14.62 -2.06
N GLY A 298 -27.15 14.11 -2.61
CA GLY A 298 -27.60 14.45 -3.96
C GLY A 298 -26.63 14.00 -5.08
N ASN A 299 -25.68 13.11 -4.78
CA ASN A 299 -24.60 12.72 -5.68
C ASN A 299 -23.79 13.93 -6.18
N SER A 300 -23.64 14.96 -5.36
CA SER A 300 -22.94 16.19 -5.75
C SER A 300 -21.44 16.01 -5.95
N ASP A 301 -20.84 15.01 -5.30
CA ASP A 301 -19.41 14.72 -5.36
C ASP A 301 -19.12 13.23 -5.06
N LEU A 302 -17.95 12.76 -5.50
CA LEU A 302 -17.41 11.43 -5.24
C LEU A 302 -16.05 11.55 -4.55
N LEU A 303 -16.05 11.26 -3.26
CA LEU A 303 -14.94 11.39 -2.35
C LEU A 303 -14.28 10.04 -2.13
N MET A 304 -12.95 10.00 -2.13
CA MET A 304 -12.21 8.78 -1.83
C MET A 304 -10.97 9.09 -1.00
N SER A 305 -10.74 8.31 0.05
CA SER A 305 -9.63 8.53 0.97
C SER A 305 -9.02 7.22 1.48
N HIS A 306 -7.76 7.34 1.86
CA HIS A 306 -6.96 6.28 2.42
C HIS A 306 -6.04 6.82 3.54
N VAL A 307 -5.87 6.03 4.59
CA VAL A 307 -4.98 6.32 5.73
C VAL A 307 -4.03 5.16 5.88
N ALA A 308 -2.74 5.39 5.58
CA ALA A 308 -1.73 4.35 5.69
C ALA A 308 -1.39 4.09 7.16
N MET A 309 -1.15 2.83 7.52
CA MET A 309 -0.70 2.44 8.86
C MET A 309 0.54 1.56 8.76
N SER A 310 1.58 1.91 9.51
CA SER A 310 2.76 1.06 9.68
C SER A 310 3.56 1.57 10.88
N GLY A 311 4.82 1.13 11.02
CA GLY A 311 5.77 1.71 11.96
C GLY A 311 6.16 3.14 11.58
N PHE A 312 6.30 4.00 12.58
CA PHE A 312 6.62 5.42 12.44
C PHE A 312 7.98 5.67 11.75
N ASN A 313 8.92 4.73 11.81
CA ASN A 313 10.19 4.79 11.07
C ASN A 313 10.03 4.84 9.54
N THR A 314 8.87 4.46 9.01
CA THR A 314 8.60 4.49 7.57
C THR A 314 8.26 5.88 7.03
N MET A 315 7.99 6.88 7.91
CA MET A 315 7.52 8.23 7.56
C MET A 315 8.50 9.14 6.78
N ASN A 316 9.47 8.59 6.05
CA ASN A 316 10.15 9.33 4.98
C ASN A 316 9.27 9.29 3.73
N ARG A 317 8.33 10.23 3.63
CA ARG A 317 7.25 10.21 2.63
C ARG A 317 7.54 11.12 1.45
N ILE A 318 6.99 10.75 0.29
CA ILE A 318 7.03 11.58 -0.93
C ILE A 318 5.72 11.40 -1.69
N VAL A 319 5.10 12.50 -2.10
CA VAL A 319 3.98 12.47 -3.04
C VAL A 319 4.53 12.67 -4.44
N LYS A 320 4.09 11.82 -5.37
CA LYS A 320 4.69 11.70 -6.69
C LYS A 320 3.68 11.95 -7.79
N LEU A 321 4.14 12.54 -8.88
CA LEU A 321 3.51 12.53 -10.19
C LEU A 321 4.52 11.97 -11.20
N TYR A 322 4.17 10.90 -11.89
CA TYR A 322 4.85 10.48 -13.12
C TYR A 322 3.94 10.77 -14.30
N LYS A 323 4.49 11.34 -15.37
CA LYS A 323 3.81 11.53 -16.65
C LYS A 323 4.68 11.05 -17.79
N PHE A 324 4.36 9.89 -18.33
CA PHE A 324 5.08 9.34 -19.47
C PHE A 324 4.49 9.82 -20.79
N ALA A 325 5.34 10.02 -21.80
CA ALA A 325 4.94 10.19 -23.20
C ALA A 325 4.84 8.84 -23.94
N TYR A 326 4.28 7.83 -23.26
CA TYR A 326 3.89 6.57 -23.87
C TYR A 326 2.66 6.77 -24.77
N ASP A 327 2.43 5.83 -25.70
CA ASP A 327 1.19 5.84 -26.49
C ASP A 327 0.00 5.55 -25.55
N PRO A 328 -0.96 6.49 -25.39
CA PRO A 328 -2.12 6.28 -24.53
C PRO A 328 -3.00 5.10 -24.94
N LYS A 329 -2.89 4.61 -26.19
CA LYS A 329 -3.61 3.40 -26.63
C LYS A 329 -3.07 2.13 -25.99
N ASP A 330 -1.76 2.06 -25.78
CA ASP A 330 -1.09 0.93 -25.12
C ASP A 330 -1.08 1.13 -23.59
N VAL A 331 -0.90 2.38 -23.14
CA VAL A 331 -0.73 2.75 -21.74
C VAL A 331 -1.69 3.90 -21.38
N PRO A 332 -2.99 3.63 -21.20
CA PRO A 332 -3.97 4.68 -20.87
C PRO A 332 -3.66 5.38 -19.54
N GLY A 333 -3.04 4.69 -18.59
CA GLY A 333 -2.52 5.26 -17.34
C GLY A 333 -1.13 5.87 -17.48
N PHE A 334 -0.84 6.55 -18.60
CA PHE A 334 0.49 7.13 -18.89
C PHE A 334 0.93 8.17 -17.85
N ALA A 335 -0.01 8.83 -17.18
CA ALA A 335 0.24 9.64 -15.99
C ALA A 335 -0.39 9.03 -14.74
N VAL A 336 0.34 9.05 -13.63
CA VAL A 336 -0.10 8.58 -12.31
C VAL A 336 0.33 9.54 -11.21
N SER A 337 -0.55 9.83 -10.26
CA SER A 337 -0.24 10.56 -9.03
C SER A 337 -0.54 9.71 -7.81
N PHE A 338 0.38 9.64 -6.86
CA PHE A 338 0.24 8.74 -5.71
C PHE A 338 1.05 9.20 -4.49
N SER A 339 0.62 8.77 -3.31
CA SER A 339 1.44 8.82 -2.10
C SER A 339 2.43 7.66 -2.08
N GLY A 340 3.69 7.92 -1.73
CA GLY A 340 4.69 6.87 -1.71
C GLY A 340 5.90 7.20 -0.86
N TYR A 341 6.99 6.52 -1.19
CA TYR A 341 8.26 6.57 -0.48
C TYR A 341 9.41 6.81 -1.48
N PRO A 342 10.54 7.38 -1.04
CA PRO A 342 11.70 7.61 -1.89
C PRO A 342 12.12 6.31 -2.61
N ALA A 343 12.34 6.39 -3.92
CA ALA A 343 12.62 5.25 -4.82
C ALA A 343 11.50 4.22 -5.02
N ALA A 344 10.42 4.21 -4.23
CA ALA A 344 9.28 3.30 -4.44
C ALA A 344 8.48 3.69 -5.69
N LEU A 345 8.42 2.80 -6.69
CA LEU A 345 7.74 3.05 -7.96
C LEU A 345 6.22 2.92 -7.85
N ALA A 346 5.76 2.00 -7.02
CA ALA A 346 4.37 1.88 -6.64
C ALA A 346 4.13 2.57 -5.30
N SER A 347 2.87 2.92 -5.02
CA SER A 347 2.47 3.19 -3.66
C SER A 347 2.68 1.92 -2.83
N ALA A 348 2.99 2.08 -1.55
CA ALA A 348 2.96 1.00 -0.56
C ALA A 348 1.99 1.37 0.57
N ASP A 349 1.08 2.30 0.26
CA ASP A 349 0.03 2.71 1.16
C ASP A 349 -1.21 1.82 1.00
N ASP A 350 -1.87 1.64 -0.16
CA ASP A 350 -1.74 2.26 -1.49
C ASP A 350 -2.78 3.39 -1.75
N PHE A 351 -2.41 4.44 -2.49
CA PHE A 351 -3.34 5.44 -3.02
C PHE A 351 -2.84 6.02 -4.36
N THR A 352 -3.44 5.61 -5.48
CA THR A 352 -2.99 6.01 -6.83
C THR A 352 -4.15 6.49 -7.70
N LEU A 353 -3.99 7.67 -8.29
CA LEU A 353 -4.84 8.25 -9.33
C LEU A 353 -4.16 8.06 -10.69
N THR A 354 -4.92 7.72 -11.72
CA THR A 354 -4.40 7.53 -13.08
C THR A 354 -5.08 8.46 -14.08
N SER A 355 -4.33 8.86 -15.11
CA SER A 355 -4.83 9.58 -16.29
C SER A 355 -5.99 8.87 -16.99
N ALA A 356 -6.12 7.55 -16.84
CA ALA A 356 -7.24 6.77 -17.37
C ALA A 356 -8.55 6.94 -16.57
N GLY A 357 -8.59 7.85 -15.58
CA GLY A 357 -9.79 8.10 -14.77
C GLY A 357 -10.00 7.09 -13.64
N LEU A 358 -8.97 6.32 -13.25
CA LEU A 358 -9.08 5.31 -12.21
C LEU A 358 -8.39 5.74 -10.91
N LEU A 359 -9.03 5.46 -9.78
CA LEU A 359 -8.41 5.54 -8.46
C LEU A 359 -8.36 4.16 -7.83
N SER A 360 -7.17 3.72 -7.41
CA SER A 360 -6.99 2.46 -6.67
C SER A 360 -6.44 2.71 -5.27
N ILE A 361 -7.05 2.08 -4.27
CA ILE A 361 -6.51 1.96 -2.91
C ILE A 361 -6.51 0.50 -2.47
N GLU A 362 -5.79 0.20 -1.41
CA GLU A 362 -5.87 -1.09 -0.74
C GLU A 362 -5.94 -0.96 0.78
N THR A 363 -6.44 -1.98 1.46
CA THR A 363 -6.10 -2.22 2.87
C THR A 363 -5.69 -3.68 3.05
N THR A 364 -4.61 -3.90 3.80
CA THR A 364 -3.97 -5.21 3.91
C THR A 364 -4.82 -6.17 4.74
N ILE A 365 -5.05 -7.38 4.25
CA ILE A 365 -5.79 -8.42 4.96
C ILE A 365 -4.83 -9.48 5.50
N SER A 366 -5.02 -9.87 6.76
CA SER A 366 -4.22 -10.94 7.35
C SER A 366 -4.60 -12.30 6.78
N VAL A 367 -3.62 -13.20 6.66
CA VAL A 367 -3.87 -14.62 6.38
C VAL A 367 -3.61 -15.39 7.66
N PHE A 368 -4.66 -15.87 8.34
CA PHE A 368 -4.52 -16.65 9.58
C PHE A 368 -4.22 -18.12 9.30
N ASP A 369 -4.68 -18.66 8.18
CA ASP A 369 -4.23 -19.97 7.72
C ASP A 369 -2.82 -19.88 7.09
N LYS A 370 -1.79 -20.02 7.93
CA LYS A 370 -0.39 -19.88 7.51
C LYS A 370 0.06 -21.02 6.58
N SER A 371 -0.71 -22.13 6.48
CA SER A 371 -0.37 -23.26 5.60
C SER A 371 -0.44 -22.88 4.12
N LEU A 372 -1.27 -21.89 3.78
CA LEU A 372 -1.42 -21.35 2.43
C LEU A 372 -0.10 -20.79 1.87
N TYR A 373 0.77 -20.21 2.71
CA TYR A 373 2.05 -19.66 2.24
C TYR A 373 2.95 -20.76 1.67
N SER A 374 3.15 -21.85 2.41
CA SER A 374 4.00 -22.96 1.95
C SER A 374 3.40 -23.72 0.76
N GLN A 375 2.08 -23.74 0.64
CA GLN A 375 1.38 -24.42 -0.45
C GLN A 375 1.40 -23.62 -1.76
N PHE A 376 1.31 -22.29 -1.69
CA PHE A 376 1.01 -21.48 -2.87
C PHE A 376 1.98 -20.34 -3.16
N VAL A 377 2.96 -20.02 -2.30
CA VAL A 377 3.95 -18.96 -2.60
C VAL A 377 5.20 -19.58 -3.21
N HIS A 378 5.51 -19.20 -4.45
CA HIS A 378 6.58 -19.76 -5.25
C HIS A 378 7.35 -18.68 -6.01
N PRO A 379 8.67 -18.83 -6.19
CA PRO A 379 9.45 -17.83 -6.91
C PRO A 379 9.13 -17.80 -8.41
N GLN A 380 8.62 -18.89 -9.00
CA GLN A 380 8.33 -18.98 -10.43
C GLN A 380 6.82 -19.00 -10.67
N GLY A 381 6.38 -18.43 -11.79
CA GLY A 381 4.96 -18.32 -12.12
C GLY A 381 4.23 -17.17 -11.43
N GLN A 382 4.95 -16.32 -10.68
CA GLN A 382 4.36 -15.33 -9.77
C GLN A 382 5.06 -13.97 -9.87
N LEU A 383 4.27 -12.90 -9.81
CA LEU A 383 4.76 -11.52 -9.76
C LEU A 383 4.33 -10.88 -8.44
N HIS A 384 5.25 -10.19 -7.80
CA HIS A 384 4.99 -9.46 -6.56
C HIS A 384 3.91 -8.37 -6.74
N CYS A 385 3.20 -8.07 -5.66
CA CYS A 385 2.04 -7.17 -5.63
C CYS A 385 2.38 -5.78 -6.15
N TRP A 386 3.50 -5.18 -5.71
CA TRP A 386 3.91 -3.83 -6.14
C TRP A 386 4.02 -3.71 -7.67
N LEU A 387 4.49 -4.77 -8.32
CA LEU A 387 4.68 -4.81 -9.77
C LEU A 387 3.33 -4.98 -10.47
N ARG A 388 2.47 -5.85 -9.94
CA ARG A 388 1.12 -6.07 -10.47
C ARG A 388 0.24 -4.84 -10.33
N SER A 389 0.30 -4.11 -9.21
CA SER A 389 -0.44 -2.87 -9.01
C SER A 389 0.07 -1.76 -9.94
N TYR A 390 1.39 -1.59 -10.05
CA TYR A 390 2.00 -0.63 -10.97
C TYR A 390 1.56 -0.85 -12.43
N ILE A 391 1.61 -2.11 -12.90
CA ILE A 391 1.19 -2.48 -14.26
C ILE A 391 -0.31 -2.28 -14.46
N SER A 392 -1.14 -2.64 -13.48
CA SER A 392 -2.59 -2.48 -13.57
C SER A 392 -2.98 -1.01 -13.68
N ASN A 393 -2.32 -0.13 -12.92
CA ASN A 393 -2.51 1.32 -13.00
C ASN A 393 -2.16 1.91 -14.38
N GLN A 394 -1.22 1.30 -15.09
CA GLN A 394 -0.76 1.80 -16.39
C GLN A 394 -1.55 1.25 -17.57
N LEU A 395 -1.92 -0.03 -17.55
CA LEU A 395 -2.48 -0.73 -18.71
C LEU A 395 -4.01 -0.74 -18.79
N THR A 396 -4.73 -0.12 -17.86
CA THR A 396 -6.19 -0.28 -17.77
C THR A 396 -6.95 1.05 -17.77
N SER A 397 -8.13 1.02 -18.37
CA SER A 397 -9.07 2.17 -18.44
C SER A 397 -10.38 1.93 -17.72
N THR A 398 -10.62 0.74 -17.18
CA THR A 398 -11.84 0.42 -16.41
C THR A 398 -11.49 -0.25 -15.10
N ALA A 399 -12.32 -0.05 -14.07
CA ALA A 399 -12.12 -0.69 -12.77
C ALA A 399 -12.19 -2.24 -12.85
N HIS A 400 -13.02 -2.78 -13.75
CA HIS A 400 -13.08 -4.23 -14.02
C HIS A 400 -11.78 -4.77 -14.63
N ASP A 401 -11.24 -4.08 -15.65
CA ASP A 401 -10.01 -4.53 -16.29
C ASP A 401 -8.82 -4.40 -15.35
N TRP A 402 -8.81 -3.38 -14.48
CA TRP A 402 -7.82 -3.23 -13.42
C TRP A 402 -7.74 -4.49 -12.56
N VAL A 403 -8.87 -4.95 -11.99
CA VAL A 403 -8.87 -6.14 -11.12
C VAL A 403 -8.54 -7.41 -11.90
N LYS A 404 -8.89 -7.49 -13.19
CA LYS A 404 -8.54 -8.62 -14.06
C LYS A 404 -7.04 -8.68 -14.37
N ILE A 405 -6.41 -7.54 -14.67
CA ILE A 405 -4.98 -7.45 -14.93
C ILE A 405 -4.18 -7.72 -13.65
N PHE A 406 -4.60 -7.17 -12.52
CA PHE A 406 -3.95 -7.37 -11.23
C PHE A 406 -3.95 -8.84 -10.77
N ALA A 407 -5.01 -9.59 -11.07
CA ALA A 407 -5.15 -11.00 -10.69
C ALA A 407 -4.16 -11.95 -11.39
N ARG A 408 -3.54 -11.52 -12.51
CA ARG A 408 -2.54 -12.35 -13.22
C ARG A 408 -1.31 -12.57 -12.34
N PHE A 409 -0.78 -13.79 -12.35
CA PHE A 409 0.45 -14.17 -11.64
C PHE A 409 0.43 -13.83 -10.14
N ASN A 410 -0.72 -14.01 -9.47
CA ASN A 410 -0.87 -13.81 -8.03
C ASN A 410 0.29 -14.49 -7.26
N SER A 411 1.03 -13.69 -6.48
CA SER A 411 2.15 -14.16 -5.66
C SER A 411 1.75 -14.69 -4.28
N GLY A 412 0.54 -14.42 -3.81
CA GLY A 412 0.17 -14.68 -2.42
C GLY A 412 0.94 -13.84 -1.41
N THR A 413 1.50 -12.72 -1.84
CA THR A 413 2.26 -11.79 -1.02
C THR A 413 1.70 -10.38 -1.17
N TYR A 414 1.84 -9.59 -0.12
CA TYR A 414 1.13 -8.35 0.15
C TYR A 414 -0.38 -8.52 -0.10
N ASN A 415 -0.99 -9.36 0.73
CA ASN A 415 -2.36 -9.83 0.58
C ASN A 415 -3.35 -8.74 1.00
N ASN A 416 -4.09 -8.18 0.05
CA ASN A 416 -4.86 -6.95 0.25
C ASN A 416 -6.31 -7.08 -0.25
N GLN A 417 -7.18 -6.22 0.28
CA GLN A 417 -8.42 -5.81 -0.39
C GLN A 417 -8.16 -4.55 -1.22
N TRP A 418 -8.10 -4.70 -2.53
CA TRP A 418 -8.05 -3.60 -3.49
C TRP A 418 -9.44 -3.04 -3.77
N THR A 419 -9.58 -1.72 -3.73
CA THR A 419 -10.79 -1.00 -4.15
C THR A 419 -10.43 -0.07 -5.29
N VAL A 420 -11.08 -0.24 -6.44
CA VAL A 420 -10.84 0.52 -7.67
C VAL A 420 -12.11 1.25 -8.07
N VAL A 421 -12.02 2.56 -8.23
CA VAL A 421 -13.13 3.43 -8.63
C VAL A 421 -12.86 4.02 -10.01
N ASP A 422 -13.85 3.95 -10.89
CA ASP A 422 -13.82 4.59 -12.19
C ASP A 422 -14.53 5.95 -12.14
N TYR A 423 -13.76 7.03 -11.96
CA TYR A 423 -14.29 8.39 -11.85
C TYR A 423 -15.00 8.86 -13.13
N LYS A 424 -14.71 8.26 -14.29
CA LYS A 424 -15.38 8.60 -15.57
C LYS A 424 -16.86 8.23 -15.55
N MET A 425 -17.22 7.21 -14.74
CA MET A 425 -18.59 6.75 -14.60
C MET A 425 -19.43 7.57 -13.63
N PHE A 426 -18.81 8.48 -12.87
CA PHE A 426 -19.53 9.40 -11.98
C PHE A 426 -19.81 10.72 -12.70
N LYS A 427 -21.07 11.18 -12.63
CA LYS A 427 -21.49 12.48 -13.15
C LYS A 427 -22.16 13.25 -12.00
N PRO A 428 -21.58 14.37 -11.52
CA PRO A 428 -22.13 15.13 -10.41
C PRO A 428 -23.61 15.46 -10.61
N GLY A 429 -24.41 15.28 -9.56
CA GLY A 429 -25.86 15.53 -9.54
C GLY A 429 -26.72 14.47 -10.25
N GLN A 430 -26.12 13.51 -10.96
CA GLN A 430 -26.85 12.44 -11.66
C GLN A 430 -26.94 11.17 -10.81
N GLN A 431 -27.86 10.25 -11.17
CA GLN A 431 -27.91 8.95 -10.51
C GLN A 431 -26.65 8.13 -10.80
N LEU A 432 -26.16 7.42 -9.80
CA LEU A 432 -25.05 6.48 -9.96
C LEU A 432 -25.41 5.37 -10.98
N PRO A 433 -24.45 4.91 -11.80
CA PRO A 433 -24.66 3.82 -12.74
C PRO A 433 -25.03 2.52 -12.00
N GLN A 434 -25.68 1.58 -12.71
CA GLN A 434 -26.10 0.31 -12.10
C GLN A 434 -24.92 -0.61 -11.74
N SER A 435 -23.80 -0.47 -12.45
CA SER A 435 -22.62 -1.35 -12.36
C SER A 435 -21.35 -0.59 -12.77
N ASN A 436 -20.20 -1.21 -12.51
CA ASN A 436 -18.84 -0.86 -12.92
C ASN A 436 -18.22 0.43 -12.36
N LEU A 437 -18.93 1.21 -11.55
CA LEU A 437 -18.35 2.38 -10.89
C LEU A 437 -17.23 1.98 -9.91
N ILE A 438 -17.43 0.88 -9.18
CA ILE A 438 -16.49 0.41 -8.16
C ILE A 438 -16.34 -1.11 -8.22
N TRP A 439 -15.08 -1.56 -8.28
CA TRP A 439 -14.70 -2.96 -8.20
C TRP A 439 -13.81 -3.19 -6.98
N VAL A 440 -14.03 -4.33 -6.33
CA VAL A 440 -13.19 -4.80 -5.23
C VAL A 440 -12.53 -6.09 -5.64
N LEU A 441 -11.26 -6.27 -5.28
CA LEU A 441 -10.54 -7.51 -5.42
C LEU A 441 -9.85 -7.84 -4.11
N GLU A 442 -9.96 -9.09 -3.69
CA GLU A 442 -9.25 -9.61 -2.53
C GLU A 442 -8.35 -10.76 -2.93
N GLN A 443 -7.14 -10.75 -2.38
CA GLN A 443 -6.10 -11.72 -2.70
C GLN A 443 -5.53 -12.35 -1.43
N ILE A 444 -5.33 -13.66 -1.49
CA ILE A 444 -4.54 -14.47 -0.55
C ILE A 444 -3.65 -15.44 -1.35
N PRO A 445 -2.73 -16.22 -0.72
CA PRO A 445 -1.98 -17.22 -1.46
C PRO A 445 -2.89 -18.22 -2.18
N GLY A 446 -2.66 -18.38 -3.48
CA GLY A 446 -3.39 -19.30 -4.35
C GLY A 446 -4.79 -18.86 -4.80
N THR A 447 -5.36 -17.78 -4.24
CA THR A 447 -6.73 -17.36 -4.56
C THR A 447 -6.88 -15.85 -4.71
N THR A 448 -7.58 -15.43 -5.77
CA THR A 448 -8.01 -14.06 -5.98
C THR A 448 -9.50 -14.06 -6.31
N VAL A 449 -10.28 -13.17 -5.70
CA VAL A 449 -11.71 -13.01 -5.98
C VAL A 449 -11.99 -11.53 -6.20
N SER A 450 -12.78 -11.20 -7.23
CA SER A 450 -13.21 -9.82 -7.49
C SER A 450 -14.72 -9.72 -7.65
N ARG A 451 -15.28 -8.53 -7.36
CA ARG A 451 -16.71 -8.26 -7.48
C ARG A 451 -16.98 -6.77 -7.69
N ASP A 452 -17.94 -6.48 -8.57
CA ASP A 452 -18.58 -5.18 -8.66
C ASP A 452 -19.43 -4.91 -7.40
N VAL A 453 -19.14 -3.82 -6.71
CA VAL A 453 -19.89 -3.39 -5.51
C VAL A 453 -20.60 -2.05 -5.68
N THR A 454 -20.86 -1.65 -6.92
CA THR A 454 -21.61 -0.42 -7.25
C THR A 454 -22.97 -0.39 -6.57
N TRP A 455 -23.63 -1.55 -6.46
CA TRP A 455 -24.88 -1.70 -5.71
C TRP A 455 -24.77 -1.25 -4.25
N PHE A 456 -23.60 -1.42 -3.62
CA PHE A 456 -23.36 -1.05 -2.23
C PHE A 456 -23.32 0.48 -2.09
N LEU A 457 -22.59 1.17 -2.98
CA LEU A 457 -22.59 2.64 -3.03
C LEU A 457 -23.99 3.19 -3.28
N ARG A 458 -24.75 2.60 -4.21
CA ARG A 458 -26.14 3.00 -4.48
C ARG A 458 -27.05 2.87 -3.27
N LYS A 459 -26.85 1.82 -2.47
CA LYS A 459 -27.69 1.52 -1.31
C LYS A 459 -27.31 2.32 -0.07
N TYR A 460 -26.02 2.52 0.17
CA TYR A 460 -25.50 3.04 1.44
C TYR A 460 -24.79 4.39 1.32
N SER A 461 -24.50 4.86 0.11
CA SER A 461 -23.71 6.06 -0.21
C SER A 461 -22.23 6.00 0.18
N TYR A 462 -21.71 4.88 0.67
CA TYR A 462 -20.29 4.72 1.02
C TYR A 462 -19.83 3.27 0.88
N TRP A 463 -18.50 3.07 0.77
CA TRP A 463 -17.82 1.78 0.80
C TRP A 463 -16.62 1.88 1.74
N PRO A 464 -16.59 1.12 2.86
CA PRO A 464 -15.46 1.14 3.79
C PRO A 464 -14.48 -0.02 3.56
N SER A 465 -13.22 0.18 3.90
CA SER A 465 -12.16 -0.84 3.89
C SER A 465 -11.31 -0.72 5.17
N TYR A 466 -11.05 -1.84 5.86
CA TYR A 466 -10.47 -1.84 7.22
C TYR A 466 -9.83 -3.19 7.63
N ASN A 467 -9.08 -3.83 6.72
CA ASN A 467 -8.27 -5.04 7.00
C ASN A 467 -9.01 -6.36 7.19
N ILE A 468 -10.31 -6.39 6.94
CA ILE A 468 -11.11 -7.60 7.04
C ILE A 468 -11.73 -7.83 5.67
N PRO A 469 -11.55 -9.02 5.06
CA PRO A 469 -12.11 -9.32 3.76
C PRO A 469 -13.64 -9.28 3.81
N PHE A 470 -14.22 -8.71 2.77
CA PHE A 470 -15.64 -8.66 2.48
C PHE A 470 -16.11 -9.87 1.66
N LEU A 471 -15.26 -10.42 0.79
CA LEU A 471 -15.63 -11.52 -0.07
C LEU A 471 -15.55 -12.82 0.72
N ARG A 472 -16.71 -13.42 0.97
CA ARG A 472 -16.88 -14.62 1.81
C ARG A 472 -15.83 -15.71 1.56
N ARG A 473 -15.55 -16.03 0.30
CA ARG A 473 -14.55 -17.06 -0.05
C ARG A 473 -13.16 -16.75 0.50
N ILE A 474 -12.76 -15.47 0.48
CA ILE A 474 -11.48 -15.04 1.03
C ILE A 474 -11.51 -15.12 2.56
N SER A 475 -12.59 -14.64 3.19
CA SER A 475 -12.77 -14.70 4.65
C SER A 475 -12.70 -16.14 5.20
N GLU A 476 -13.34 -17.08 4.51
CA GLU A 476 -13.32 -18.51 4.83
C GLU A 476 -11.89 -19.08 4.72
N LEU A 477 -11.24 -18.92 3.56
CA LEU A 477 -9.93 -19.53 3.28
C LEU A 477 -8.81 -18.92 4.12
N SER A 478 -8.82 -17.61 4.34
CA SER A 478 -7.78 -16.95 5.13
C SER A 478 -7.95 -17.18 6.63
N GLY A 479 -9.10 -17.71 7.08
CA GLY A 479 -9.41 -17.97 8.48
C GLY A 479 -10.03 -16.81 9.26
N PHE A 480 -10.47 -15.74 8.58
CA PHE A 480 -11.17 -14.62 9.22
C PHE A 480 -12.50 -15.04 9.84
N ASP A 481 -13.25 -15.96 9.20
CA ASP A 481 -14.53 -16.43 9.74
C ASP A 481 -14.36 -17.06 11.14
N ARG A 482 -13.37 -17.96 11.29
CA ARG A 482 -13.01 -18.57 12.58
C ARG A 482 -12.59 -17.51 13.60
N LYS A 483 -11.76 -16.54 13.19
CA LYS A 483 -11.35 -15.44 14.07
C LYS A 483 -12.51 -14.53 14.49
N GLY A 484 -13.45 -14.27 13.60
CA GLY A 484 -14.65 -13.49 13.89
C GLY A 484 -15.61 -14.16 14.88
N GLU A 485 -15.54 -15.48 15.04
CA GLU A 485 -16.24 -16.21 16.11
C GLU A 485 -15.56 -16.03 17.49
N GLU A 486 -14.24 -15.86 17.51
CA GLU A 486 -13.46 -15.62 18.74
C GLU A 486 -13.61 -14.18 19.24
N ASN A 487 -13.58 -13.18 18.35
CA ASN A 487 -13.64 -11.77 18.71
C ASN A 487 -14.14 -10.88 17.55
N ASP A 488 -15.00 -9.90 17.86
CA ASP A 488 -15.52 -8.92 16.90
C ASP A 488 -14.41 -8.07 16.22
N TRP A 489 -13.21 -8.01 16.79
CA TRP A 489 -12.04 -7.35 16.20
C TRP A 489 -11.74 -7.80 14.77
N TRP A 490 -11.99 -9.09 14.47
CA TRP A 490 -11.76 -9.69 13.15
C TRP A 490 -13.05 -9.90 12.35
N LYS A 491 -14.19 -9.42 12.85
CA LYS A 491 -15.49 -9.66 12.22
C LYS A 491 -15.92 -8.49 11.35
N TRP A 492 -16.15 -8.76 10.07
CA TRP A 492 -16.60 -7.74 9.12
C TRP A 492 -17.94 -7.13 9.56
N GLY A 493 -18.01 -5.80 9.63
CA GLY A 493 -19.20 -5.07 10.09
C GLY A 493 -19.31 -4.86 11.60
N PHE A 494 -18.47 -5.53 12.42
CA PHE A 494 -18.53 -5.44 13.88
C PHE A 494 -17.25 -4.90 14.51
N CYS A 495 -16.12 -4.96 13.81
CA CYS A 495 -14.87 -4.39 14.32
C CYS A 495 -15.02 -2.87 14.59
N PRO A 496 -14.18 -2.28 15.48
CA PRO A 496 -14.31 -0.88 15.86
C PRO A 496 -14.40 0.09 14.68
N ARG A 497 -13.52 -0.07 13.68
CA ARG A 497 -13.50 0.78 12.48
C ARG A 497 -14.77 0.65 11.65
N ALA A 498 -15.29 -0.56 11.46
CA ALA A 498 -16.55 -0.77 10.75
C ALA A 498 -17.71 -0.02 11.42
N ARG A 499 -17.77 -0.05 12.75
CA ARG A 499 -18.79 0.64 13.55
C ARG A 499 -18.65 2.16 13.51
N ILE A 500 -17.42 2.68 13.58
CA ILE A 500 -17.16 4.13 13.42
C ILE A 500 -17.59 4.58 12.02
N PHE A 501 -17.16 3.89 10.95
CA PHE A 501 -17.56 4.22 9.59
C PHE A 501 -19.09 4.20 9.44
N HIS A 502 -19.75 3.13 9.90
CA HIS A 502 -21.20 3.02 9.81
C HIS A 502 -21.94 4.16 10.53
N ARG A 503 -21.46 4.59 11.70
CA ARG A 503 -22.06 5.69 12.46
C ARG A 503 -21.80 7.05 11.81
N ASP A 504 -20.59 7.29 11.32
CA ASP A 504 -20.10 8.64 11.05
C ASP A 504 -19.95 8.98 9.56
N HIS A 505 -20.05 8.02 8.63
CA HIS A 505 -19.87 8.30 7.19
C HIS A 505 -20.81 9.37 6.65
N GLN A 506 -22.00 9.56 7.23
CA GLN A 506 -22.97 10.58 6.82
C GLN A 506 -22.52 12.01 7.14
N LYS A 507 -21.55 12.19 8.04
CA LYS A 507 -20.95 13.48 8.36
C LYS A 507 -20.02 13.98 7.24
N VAL A 508 -19.55 13.07 6.39
CA VAL A 508 -18.70 13.39 5.24
C VAL A 508 -19.56 13.95 4.12
N ARG A 509 -19.45 15.27 3.90
CA ARG A 509 -20.19 16.03 2.86
C ARG A 509 -19.26 16.60 1.79
N ASP A 510 -18.02 16.85 2.17
CA ASP A 510 -16.96 17.49 1.41
C ASP A 510 -15.61 16.89 1.80
N ILE A 511 -14.52 17.44 1.26
CA ILE A 511 -13.18 16.94 1.50
C ILE A 511 -12.69 17.22 2.93
N GLU A 512 -13.15 18.30 3.55
CA GLU A 512 -12.87 18.60 4.95
C GLU A 512 -13.53 17.57 5.89
N GLY A 513 -14.81 17.25 5.67
CA GLY A 513 -15.50 16.21 6.42
C GLY A 513 -14.89 14.83 6.19
N LEU A 514 -14.39 14.56 4.98
CA LEU A 514 -13.65 13.33 4.66
C LEU A 514 -12.36 13.27 5.48
N ARG A 515 -11.58 14.35 5.48
CA ARG A 515 -10.36 14.48 6.26
C ARG A 515 -10.61 14.29 7.75
N ASP A 516 -11.64 14.93 8.30
CA ASP A 516 -11.97 14.86 9.72
C ASP A 516 -12.31 13.42 10.16
N LEU A 517 -13.10 12.69 9.36
CA LEU A 517 -13.43 11.29 9.65
C LEU A 517 -12.19 10.39 9.51
N MET A 518 -11.41 10.59 8.45
CA MET A 518 -10.26 9.73 8.18
C MET A 518 -9.11 9.99 9.15
N ARG A 519 -9.02 11.18 9.75
CA ARG A 519 -8.10 11.50 10.85
C ARG A 519 -8.67 11.17 12.24
N TYR A 520 -9.89 10.62 12.32
CA TYR A 520 -10.58 10.43 13.59
C TYR A 520 -9.85 9.46 14.53
N ASN A 521 -9.53 9.96 15.72
CA ASN A 521 -9.17 9.16 16.88
C ASN A 521 -9.57 9.86 18.18
N ASN A 522 -10.50 9.25 18.89
CA ASN A 522 -11.00 9.70 20.19
C ASN A 522 -11.02 8.53 21.19
N TYR A 523 -10.01 7.66 21.14
CA TYR A 523 -10.03 6.35 21.77
C TYR A 523 -10.39 6.32 23.27
N LYS A 524 -10.11 7.40 24.02
CA LYS A 524 -10.44 7.50 25.46
C LYS A 524 -11.93 7.70 25.72
N HIS A 525 -12.68 8.22 24.75
CA HIS A 525 -14.10 8.55 24.87
C HIS A 525 -14.98 7.82 23.84
N GLU A 526 -14.38 7.18 22.85
CA GLU A 526 -15.05 6.38 21.85
C GLU A 526 -15.54 5.05 22.45
N GLU A 527 -16.84 4.79 22.31
CA GLU A 527 -17.45 3.56 22.82
C GLU A 527 -16.92 2.31 22.11
N PHE A 528 -16.61 2.42 20.81
CA PHE A 528 -16.10 1.30 20.01
C PHE A 528 -14.61 1.04 20.26
N SER A 529 -13.91 1.96 20.93
CA SER A 529 -12.51 1.78 21.31
C SER A 529 -12.30 1.11 22.67
N ARG A 530 -13.40 0.82 23.40
CA ARG A 530 -13.35 0.09 24.67
C ARG A 530 -12.96 -1.36 24.46
N CYS A 531 -12.14 -1.90 25.36
CA CYS A 531 -11.75 -3.30 25.37
C CYS A 531 -11.73 -3.87 26.79
N VAL A 532 -11.64 -5.20 26.89
CA VAL A 532 -11.31 -5.90 28.15
C VAL A 532 -9.80 -5.74 28.38
N CYS A 533 -9.41 -4.57 28.85
CA CYS A 533 -8.03 -4.11 28.92
C CYS A 533 -7.84 -3.11 30.08
N SER A 534 -6.60 -2.82 30.46
CA SER A 534 -6.25 -1.78 31.42
C SER A 534 -5.16 -0.88 30.82
N PRO A 535 -5.44 0.41 30.53
CA PRO A 535 -6.73 1.11 30.67
C PRO A 535 -7.84 0.51 29.78
N PRO A 536 -9.14 0.77 30.04
CA PRO A 536 -10.28 0.08 29.39
C PRO A 536 -10.57 0.58 27.96
N TYR A 537 -9.54 0.95 27.22
CA TYR A 537 -9.59 1.42 25.85
C TYR A 537 -8.26 1.15 25.13
N THR A 538 -8.29 1.19 23.80
CA THR A 538 -7.07 1.14 22.97
C THR A 538 -7.09 2.19 21.85
N ALA A 539 -5.95 2.85 21.65
CA ALA A 539 -5.73 3.81 20.58
C ALA A 539 -5.62 3.17 19.18
N GLU A 540 -5.61 1.84 19.09
CA GLU A 540 -5.64 1.07 17.84
C GLU A 540 -7.06 0.86 17.30
N ALA A 541 -8.09 1.06 18.14
CA ALA A 541 -9.49 0.86 17.78
C ALA A 541 -10.12 2.14 17.20
N SER A 542 -9.49 2.74 16.18
CA SER A 542 -9.99 3.94 15.51
C SER A 542 -9.63 3.98 14.02
N ILE A 543 -10.23 4.89 13.25
CA ILE A 543 -9.93 5.05 11.82
C ILE A 543 -8.46 5.40 11.58
N SER A 544 -7.90 6.31 12.38
CA SER A 544 -6.49 6.71 12.35
C SER A 544 -5.80 6.31 13.66
N THR A 545 -5.15 5.15 13.67
CA THR A 545 -4.61 4.52 14.89
C THR A 545 -3.40 5.27 15.49
N ARG A 546 -3.19 5.12 16.81
CA ARG A 546 -2.10 5.75 17.59
C ARG A 546 -1.52 4.78 18.63
N GLY A 547 -0.91 3.69 18.18
CA GLY A 547 -0.34 2.65 19.05
C GLY A 547 0.72 3.14 20.04
N ASP A 548 1.40 4.25 19.73
CA ASP A 548 2.34 4.92 20.63
C ASP A 548 1.68 5.49 21.90
N LEU A 549 0.39 5.85 21.84
CA LEU A 549 -0.34 6.46 22.96
C LEU A 549 -0.93 5.45 23.94
N ASN A 550 -0.86 4.16 23.62
CA ASN A 550 -1.22 3.08 24.53
C ASN A 550 -0.11 2.91 25.58
N PRO A 551 -0.40 2.76 26.88
CA PRO A 551 0.64 2.53 27.88
C PRO A 551 1.41 1.21 27.65
N ALA A 552 2.74 1.27 27.72
CA ALA A 552 3.62 0.11 27.56
C ALA A 552 3.41 -0.98 28.63
N ASN A 553 2.98 -0.58 29.83
CA ASN A 553 2.60 -1.48 30.93
C ASN A 553 1.11 -1.85 30.95
N GLY A 554 0.34 -1.45 29.94
CA GLY A 554 -1.07 -1.78 29.83
C GLY A 554 -1.30 -3.26 29.57
N THR A 555 -2.48 -3.76 29.96
CA THR A 555 -2.94 -5.12 29.64
C THR A 555 -4.00 -5.03 28.56
N TYR A 556 -3.89 -5.87 27.53
CA TYR A 556 -4.78 -5.83 26.37
C TYR A 556 -5.28 -7.22 26.03
N GLN A 557 -6.56 -7.31 25.65
CA GLN A 557 -7.19 -8.58 25.28
C GLN A 557 -6.49 -9.24 24.08
N LEU A 558 -6.16 -8.44 23.07
CA LEU A 558 -5.43 -8.87 21.89
C LEU A 558 -4.07 -8.16 21.83
N PRO A 559 -2.99 -8.86 21.43
CA PRO A 559 -1.67 -8.24 21.31
C PRO A 559 -1.64 -7.00 20.39
N GLY A 560 -2.43 -7.01 19.31
CA GLY A 560 -2.55 -5.90 18.35
C GLY A 560 -3.19 -4.62 18.92
N MET A 561 -3.83 -4.69 20.09
CA MET A 561 -4.41 -3.53 20.76
C MET A 561 -3.39 -2.76 21.63
N GLY A 562 -2.17 -3.28 21.81
CA GLY A 562 -1.23 -2.77 22.80
C GLY A 562 -0.42 -1.54 22.38
N HIS A 563 0.58 -1.23 23.21
CA HIS A 563 1.62 -0.26 22.88
C HIS A 563 2.55 -0.80 21.81
N ARG A 564 2.71 -0.08 20.70
CA ARG A 564 3.56 -0.51 19.59
C ARG A 564 4.00 0.63 18.69
N ASN A 565 5.10 0.41 17.98
CA ASN A 565 5.52 1.21 16.82
C ASN A 565 4.57 0.94 15.64
N HIS A 566 3.33 1.41 15.75
CA HIS A 566 2.31 1.29 14.74
C HIS A 566 1.29 2.41 14.92
N GLY A 567 0.88 2.99 13.80
CA GLY A 567 -0.15 4.02 13.80
C GLY A 567 -0.41 4.52 12.39
N ALA A 568 -1.39 5.41 12.27
CA ALA A 568 -1.59 6.16 11.05
C ALA A 568 -0.36 7.01 10.75
N LEU A 569 0.06 7.01 9.49
CA LEU A 569 1.23 7.75 9.02
C LEU A 569 0.84 9.00 8.25
N ASP A 570 -0.42 9.11 7.84
CA ASP A 570 -0.92 10.16 6.98
C ASP A 570 -2.46 10.26 6.94
N TYR A 571 -2.93 11.10 6.02
CA TYR A 571 -4.18 10.98 5.29
C TYR A 571 -3.93 11.34 3.82
N LYS A 572 -4.64 10.68 2.91
CA LYS A 572 -4.80 11.11 1.51
C LYS A 572 -6.28 11.15 1.17
N GLY A 573 -6.74 12.18 0.49
CA GLY A 573 -8.11 12.29 0.00
C GLY A 573 -8.18 13.00 -1.34
N THR A 574 -9.17 12.64 -2.15
CA THR A 574 -9.50 13.38 -3.36
C THR A 574 -11.01 13.39 -3.57
N ASN A 575 -11.46 14.25 -4.45
CA ASN A 575 -12.85 14.37 -4.88
C ASN A 575 -12.92 14.47 -6.40
N PHE A 576 -14.12 14.63 -6.98
CA PHE A 576 -14.27 14.67 -8.43
C PHE A 576 -13.45 15.80 -9.07
N GLU A 577 -13.45 16.99 -8.48
CA GLU A 577 -12.76 18.17 -9.02
C GLU A 577 -11.24 18.05 -8.95
N LEU A 578 -10.69 17.65 -7.79
CA LEU A 578 -9.25 17.44 -7.65
C LEU A 578 -8.75 16.32 -8.58
N PHE A 579 -9.54 15.25 -8.74
CA PHE A 579 -9.18 14.12 -9.58
C PHE A 579 -8.99 14.53 -11.05
N LYS A 580 -9.76 15.50 -11.58
CA LYS A 580 -9.61 15.99 -12.98
C LYS A 580 -8.16 16.33 -13.33
N GLN A 581 -7.36 16.77 -12.35
CA GLN A 581 -5.96 17.15 -12.52
C GLN A 581 -4.99 16.23 -11.76
N LEU A 582 -5.42 15.00 -11.43
CA LEU A 582 -4.71 14.03 -10.59
C LEU A 582 -4.20 14.63 -9.28
N ARG A 583 -4.97 15.52 -8.65
CA ARG A 583 -4.61 16.14 -7.39
C ARG A 583 -5.21 15.37 -6.22
N LEU A 584 -4.52 15.45 -5.09
CA LEU A 584 -4.98 14.91 -3.83
C LEU A 584 -4.65 15.89 -2.70
N GLU A 585 -5.51 15.92 -1.69
CA GLU A 585 -5.19 16.47 -0.38
C GLU A 585 -4.37 15.45 0.40
N VAL A 586 -3.27 15.89 1.00
CA VAL A 586 -2.41 15.06 1.84
C VAL A 586 -2.22 15.71 3.21
N PHE A 587 -2.09 14.88 4.24
CA PHE A 587 -1.76 15.29 5.60
C PHE A 587 -0.68 14.35 6.13
N GLY A 588 0.54 14.85 6.35
CA GLY A 588 1.67 14.05 6.84
C GLY A 588 1.62 13.78 8.35
N GLY A 589 1.95 12.55 8.75
CA GLY A 589 2.17 12.14 10.14
C GLY A 589 0.95 11.61 10.88
N PRO A 590 1.14 11.14 12.12
CA PRO A 590 0.06 10.60 12.94
C PRO A 590 -1.00 11.65 13.29
N THR A 591 -2.23 11.22 13.52
CA THR A 591 -3.33 12.14 13.90
C THR A 591 -3.05 12.82 15.23
N TYR A 592 -3.30 14.13 15.29
CA TYR A 592 -3.19 14.97 16.48
C TYR A 592 -4.41 15.91 16.56
N GLY A 593 -4.64 16.50 17.73
CA GLY A 593 -5.79 17.35 17.97
C GLY A 593 -7.10 16.56 17.86
N GLY A 594 -8.03 17.07 17.05
CA GLY A 594 -9.34 16.46 16.84
C GLY A 594 -10.18 16.35 18.12
N PRO A 595 -11.27 15.55 18.09
CA PRO A 595 -12.14 15.36 19.25
C PRO A 595 -11.43 14.69 20.43
N GLY A 596 -10.41 13.87 20.17
CA GLY A 596 -9.58 13.23 21.20
C GLY A 596 -8.54 14.13 21.87
N LYS A 597 -8.32 15.35 21.35
CA LYS A 597 -7.25 16.27 21.78
C LYS A 597 -5.89 15.57 21.88
N LEU A 598 -5.57 14.75 20.88
CA LEU A 598 -4.37 13.93 20.87
C LEU A 598 -3.12 14.81 20.75
N PRO A 599 -2.01 14.49 21.45
CA PRO A 599 -0.78 15.23 21.26
C PRO A 599 -0.17 14.91 19.88
N PRO A 600 0.52 15.88 19.24
CA PRO A 600 1.39 15.58 18.11
C PRO A 600 2.39 14.47 18.46
N PHE A 601 2.70 13.61 17.49
CA PHE A 601 3.76 12.63 17.66
C PHE A 601 5.12 13.35 17.69
N ASN A 602 5.99 12.96 18.61
CA ASN A 602 7.30 13.59 18.78
C ASN A 602 8.37 12.53 19.12
N TRP A 603 9.39 12.43 18.26
CA TRP A 603 10.52 11.52 18.42
C TRP A 603 11.34 11.79 19.68
N GLU A 604 11.33 13.02 20.22
CA GLU A 604 12.06 13.37 21.44
C GLU A 604 11.36 12.93 22.74
N THR A 605 10.04 12.66 22.68
CA THR A 605 9.24 12.33 23.87
C THR A 605 8.61 10.94 23.83
N THR A 606 8.66 10.28 22.68
CA THR A 606 8.19 8.89 22.55
C THR A 606 9.20 7.91 23.15
N ASP A 607 8.70 6.78 23.64
CA ASP A 607 9.47 5.59 24.05
C ASP A 607 9.66 4.59 22.91
N ILE A 608 9.19 4.91 21.69
CA ILE A 608 9.39 4.08 20.50
C ILE A 608 10.84 4.20 20.00
N GLU A 609 11.62 3.14 20.22
CA GLU A 609 13.01 3.05 19.75
C GLU A 609 13.12 2.38 18.38
N THR A 610 13.32 3.18 17.33
CA THR A 610 13.53 2.70 15.95
C THR A 610 14.32 3.72 15.13
N PRO A 611 15.09 3.32 14.10
CA PRO A 611 15.79 4.29 13.25
C PRO A 611 14.84 5.21 12.49
N HIS A 612 15.09 6.53 12.50
CA HIS A 612 14.21 7.56 11.94
C HIS A 612 15.01 8.71 11.30
N GLU A 613 16.12 8.39 10.65
CA GLU A 613 16.98 9.35 9.93
C GLU A 613 16.15 10.16 8.91
N GLY A 614 16.39 11.47 8.86
CA GLY A 614 15.73 12.39 7.92
C GLY A 614 14.28 12.74 8.27
N GLN A 615 13.73 12.25 9.37
CA GLN A 615 12.39 12.61 9.82
C GLN A 615 12.38 13.88 10.69
N PRO A 616 11.32 14.70 10.60
CA PRO A 616 11.08 15.81 11.53
C PRO A 616 10.91 15.29 12.96
N LYS A 617 11.40 16.04 13.95
CA LYS A 617 11.29 15.68 15.36
C LYS A 617 9.83 15.64 15.83
N VAL A 618 9.08 16.70 15.51
CA VAL A 618 7.65 16.86 15.85
C VAL A 618 6.84 16.76 14.57
N TRP A 619 5.83 15.89 14.59
CA TRP A 619 4.90 15.67 13.49
C TRP A 619 3.61 16.45 13.74
N GLN A 620 3.65 17.74 13.40
CA GLN A 620 2.54 18.68 13.55
C GLN A 620 2.42 19.53 12.28
N PHE A 621 1.94 18.90 11.21
CA PHE A 621 1.79 19.52 9.90
C PHE A 621 0.34 19.89 9.61
N GLU A 622 0.13 20.83 8.71
CA GLU A 622 -1.21 21.14 8.19
C GLU A 622 -1.45 20.38 6.86
N PRO A 623 -2.70 20.04 6.52
CA PRO A 623 -3.02 19.42 5.24
C PRO A 623 -2.78 20.40 4.08
N PHE A 624 -2.44 19.88 2.91
CA PHE A 624 -2.36 20.67 1.69
C PHE A 624 -2.80 19.87 0.47
N VAL A 625 -3.28 20.58 -0.56
CA VAL A 625 -3.60 19.99 -1.88
C VAL A 625 -2.38 20.09 -2.78
N THR A 626 -2.02 18.99 -3.42
CA THR A 626 -0.91 18.95 -4.38
C THR A 626 -1.13 19.92 -5.54
N GLN A 627 -0.10 20.72 -5.87
CA GLN A 627 -0.10 21.63 -7.01
C GLN A 627 1.00 21.20 -8.00
N TRP A 628 0.59 20.54 -9.07
CA TRP A 628 1.50 20.04 -10.10
C TRP A 628 1.90 21.15 -11.07
N VAL A 629 3.22 21.31 -11.27
CA VAL A 629 3.77 22.16 -12.35
C VAL A 629 3.50 21.51 -13.70
N THR A 630 3.65 20.18 -13.75
CA THR A 630 3.36 19.34 -14.90
C THR A 630 1.87 19.38 -15.19
N LYS A 631 1.50 19.87 -16.38
CA LYS A 631 0.10 19.87 -16.82
C LYS A 631 -0.38 18.44 -17.05
N VAL A 632 -1.41 18.04 -16.32
CA VAL A 632 -2.02 16.72 -16.41
C VAL A 632 -3.54 16.83 -16.28
N LYS A 633 -4.25 15.96 -17.00
CA LYS A 633 -5.71 15.82 -16.94
C LYS A 633 -6.08 14.34 -16.95
N ALA A 634 -7.16 13.98 -16.26
CA ALA A 634 -7.78 12.67 -16.36
C ALA A 634 -8.72 12.61 -17.58
N GLU A 635 -8.70 11.50 -18.31
CA GLU A 635 -9.55 11.24 -19.45
C GLU A 635 -11.04 11.16 -19.06
N GLY A 636 -11.93 11.68 -19.91
CA GLY A 636 -13.38 11.52 -19.75
C GLY A 636 -14.02 12.35 -18.63
N MET A 637 -13.28 13.31 -18.07
CA MET A 637 -13.70 14.16 -16.95
C MET A 637 -13.71 15.67 -17.27
N GLU A 638 -13.67 16.03 -18.56
CA GLU A 638 -13.81 17.43 -18.99
C GLU A 638 -15.26 17.88 -18.87
N GLU A 639 -15.46 19.16 -18.54
CA GLU A 639 -16.77 19.80 -18.67
C GLU A 639 -17.09 19.91 -20.15
N GLU A 640 -18.33 19.59 -20.54
CA GLU A 640 -18.84 20.10 -21.81
C GLU A 640 -18.75 21.61 -21.69
N GLU A 641 -17.78 22.24 -22.38
CA GLU A 641 -17.85 23.68 -22.61
C GLU A 641 -19.22 23.89 -23.25
N GLU A 642 -20.14 24.54 -22.53
CA GLU A 642 -21.31 25.12 -23.16
C GLU A 642 -20.76 25.99 -24.28
N GLU A 643 -20.94 25.56 -25.53
CA GLU A 643 -20.84 26.43 -26.70
C GLU A 643 -21.81 27.57 -26.45
N THR A 644 -21.33 28.64 -25.82
CA THR A 644 -22.00 29.93 -25.84
C THR A 644 -21.84 30.43 -27.27
N ASP A 645 -22.81 30.07 -28.12
CA ASP A 645 -23.09 30.78 -29.36
C ASP A 645 -23.34 32.26 -29.03
N GLU A 646 -22.30 33.09 -29.11
CA GLU A 646 -22.41 34.55 -29.28
C GLU A 646 -22.05 34.99 -30.71
#